data_AF-A0A1F5YPM4-F1
#
_entry.id   AF-A0A1F5YPM4-F1
#
_cell.length_a   1.000
_cell.length_b   1.000
_cell.length_c   1.000
_cell.angle_alpha   90.00
_cell.angle_beta   90.00
_cell.angle_gamma   90.00
#
_symmetry.space_group_name_H-M   'P 1'
#
loop_
_entity.id
_entity.type
_entity.pdbx_description
1 polymer ?
#
loop_
_entity_poly.entity_id
_entity_poly.type
_entity_poly.pdbx_seq_one_letter_code
_entity_poly.pdbx_strand_id
1 'polypeptide(L)'
;MSLSENLVAGRRPVSPSEILPPFKEVILVRPPPPIINEIMEGEAAWVPVFATGNPEKVKEAEAILGRPIRHVDLKVDEIQDDDPIRVAEMKAVAAWEKNDRQPIIVEDTSLRLVGISFLPGTFDKFWAGTPEIKRNLCHYLTEIGADRRAIAQVTLAIFDGNFIHTRIGQTTGVIPEIPIGAYAWDWDDIFIADGQDKLKKFDGRHRTFAEMTLREKNRLSPRGRAWRAWKEYPVRIGQFVYMLPEPYPMQTQAIQVDILRENPLALRHAYNLNIFEDQTPQGDLSAPNILRPRVTSIGDGKGVYRYVTDPNSPDLGIIVTAIDIAVDFNDRPVRLFLDNNNNPKFWQMGPEAIKMALAARAWEFIINHNDETYALIRSMLNGQNLTPKRTNIHSDVIEQLIELVKFEEDELKDITPEEVDRVLDEAIEVLFTAATNQLGYVRQYSDREDLSRKIAANKGLILTSTGIPSSLYALGGMPPVTGWKDVLTTAALSFMDSYVPHNSIFVNKELRLQLFISARDAILELGLPSDIEQLVIAHLGISVGTEDYHDLAEFVNKAAREGCSLWRVYTTNPGRQTVTSAEVIRDATEQSVETSETIRQIVQLKARISVGPIVNLNQAWRLIQNNILVNTLIAGHGGGENCTSLLGGGAANSLELAY
;
A
#
# COMPACT_ATOMS: atom_id res chain seq x y z
N MET A 1 -2.88 77.19 43.80
CA MET A 1 -3.95 77.02 44.79
C MET A 1 -5.13 76.38 44.05
N SER A 2 -5.72 75.25 44.40
CA SER A 2 -5.56 74.32 45.50
C SER A 2 -6.05 72.92 45.05
N LEU A 3 -5.39 71.89 45.56
CA LEU A 3 -5.86 70.51 45.60
C LEU A 3 -7.03 70.35 46.59
N SER A 4 -7.94 69.44 46.29
CA SER A 4 -8.61 68.55 47.26
C SER A 4 -9.34 67.46 46.45
N GLU A 5 -8.73 66.27 46.30
CA GLU A 5 -8.98 65.10 47.15
C GLU A 5 -10.42 64.59 47.07
N ASN A 6 -10.62 63.52 46.30
CA ASN A 6 -11.20 62.25 46.78
C ASN A 6 -11.39 61.28 45.61
N LEU A 7 -10.45 60.34 45.46
CA LEU A 7 -10.67 59.04 44.82
C LEU A 7 -9.48 58.13 45.18
N VAL A 8 -9.43 57.70 46.43
CA VAL A 8 -8.66 56.53 46.85
C VAL A 8 -9.66 55.42 47.16
N ALA A 9 -9.73 54.42 46.27
CA ALA A 9 -9.86 53.01 46.63
C ALA A 9 -9.86 52.13 45.37
N GLY A 10 -8.79 51.36 45.18
CA GLY A 10 -8.87 50.05 44.52
C GLY A 10 -8.47 49.93 43.06
N ARG A 11 -7.23 50.27 42.68
CA ARG A 11 -6.60 49.66 41.49
C ARG A 11 -5.72 48.49 41.92
N ARG A 12 -6.11 47.25 41.58
CA ARG A 12 -5.16 46.13 41.55
C ARG A 12 -4.13 46.41 40.44
N PRO A 13 -2.84 46.08 40.64
CA PRO A 13 -1.90 46.04 39.53
C PRO A 13 -2.30 44.88 38.61
N VAL A 14 -2.64 45.21 37.37
CA VAL A 14 -2.85 44.27 36.25
C VAL A 14 -1.55 43.50 36.06
N SER A 15 -1.57 42.16 36.21
CA SER A 15 -0.38 41.36 35.98
C SER A 15 -0.03 41.33 34.48
N PRO A 16 1.24 41.14 34.08
CA PRO A 16 1.64 41.10 32.67
C PRO A 16 0.90 40.06 31.80
N SER A 17 0.23 39.11 32.43
CA SER A 17 -0.63 38.10 31.78
C SER A 17 -1.97 38.64 31.28
N GLU A 18 -2.42 39.82 31.71
CA GLU A 18 -3.71 40.42 31.32
C GLU A 18 -3.60 41.37 30.11
N ILE A 19 -2.39 41.59 29.56
CA ILE A 19 -2.14 42.51 28.41
C ILE A 19 -1.78 41.75 27.12
N LEU A 20 -1.57 40.43 27.17
CA LEU A 20 -1.34 39.65 25.96
C LEU A 20 -2.68 39.08 25.48
N PRO A 21 -3.09 39.31 24.21
CA PRO A 21 -4.22 38.57 23.65
C PRO A 21 -3.92 37.07 23.83
N PRO A 22 -4.92 36.23 24.13
CA PRO A 22 -4.69 34.79 24.24
C PRO A 22 -3.94 34.36 22.98
N PHE A 23 -2.83 33.64 23.15
CA PHE A 23 -2.17 32.97 22.04
C PHE A 23 -3.27 32.25 21.28
N LYS A 24 -3.67 32.78 20.11
CA LYS A 24 -4.41 31.99 19.14
C LYS A 24 -3.43 30.89 18.81
N GLU A 25 -3.70 29.68 19.29
CA GLU A 25 -3.11 28.50 18.70
C GLU A 25 -3.33 28.66 17.20
N VAL A 26 -2.25 29.01 16.49
CA VAL A 26 -2.19 28.79 15.06
C VAL A 26 -2.08 27.28 14.96
N ILE A 27 -3.23 26.63 15.03
CA ILE A 27 -3.36 25.26 14.55
C ILE A 27 -2.96 25.40 13.08
N LEU A 28 -1.71 25.03 12.78
CA LEU A 28 -1.27 24.78 11.43
C LEU A 28 -2.11 23.61 10.96
N VAL A 29 -3.33 23.90 10.48
CA VAL A 29 -4.15 22.97 9.74
C VAL A 29 -3.35 22.74 8.48
N ARG A 30 -2.52 21.69 8.47
CA ARG A 30 -1.88 21.24 7.23
C ARG A 30 -3.03 21.03 6.25
N PRO A 31 -2.98 21.61 5.04
CA PRO A 31 -4.00 21.32 4.05
C PRO A 31 -4.07 19.79 3.91
N PRO A 32 -5.26 19.22 3.75
CA PRO A 32 -5.38 17.77 3.57
C PRO A 32 -4.47 17.32 2.40
N PRO A 33 -4.00 16.06 2.39
CA PRO A 33 -3.21 15.58 1.27
C PRO A 33 -4.04 15.66 -0.02
N PRO A 34 -3.44 16.07 -1.16
CA PRO A 34 -4.16 16.08 -2.42
C PRO A 34 -4.48 14.64 -2.85
N ILE A 35 -5.63 14.46 -3.49
CA ILE A 35 -6.01 13.20 -4.13
C ILE A 35 -5.31 13.16 -5.48
N ILE A 36 -4.58 12.08 -5.75
CA ILE A 36 -3.82 11.91 -7.00
C ILE A 36 -4.29 10.72 -7.81
N ASN A 37 -5.16 9.88 -7.25
CA ASN A 37 -5.67 8.70 -7.94
C ASN A 37 -6.96 8.15 -7.33
N GLU A 38 -7.60 7.23 -8.04
CA GLU A 38 -8.83 6.56 -7.63
C GLU A 38 -8.80 5.06 -7.99
N ILE A 39 -9.29 4.22 -7.09
CA ILE A 39 -9.47 2.78 -7.27
C ILE A 39 -10.89 2.55 -7.78
N MET A 40 -11.00 1.96 -8.98
CA MET A 40 -12.27 1.65 -9.64
C MET A 40 -12.41 0.13 -9.75
N GLU A 41 -13.62 -0.39 -9.50
CA GLU A 41 -14.04 -1.81 -9.61
C GLU A 41 -13.78 -2.72 -8.39
N GLY A 42 -14.76 -3.59 -8.12
CA GLY A 42 -14.88 -4.47 -6.93
C GLY A 42 -16.21 -4.27 -6.17
N GLU A 43 -16.53 -5.09 -5.16
CA GLU A 43 -17.68 -4.90 -4.24
C GLU A 43 -17.62 -3.59 -3.43
N ALA A 44 -16.56 -2.80 -3.60
CA ALA A 44 -16.37 -1.46 -3.05
C ALA A 44 -17.31 -0.42 -3.72
N ALA A 45 -18.61 -0.68 -3.71
CA ALA A 45 -19.60 0.34 -4.00
C ALA A 45 -19.58 1.36 -2.85
N TRP A 46 -19.05 2.55 -3.12
CA TRP A 46 -19.11 3.68 -2.19
C TRP A 46 -20.54 3.84 -1.65
N VAL A 47 -20.71 3.74 -0.32
CA VAL A 47 -22.02 3.91 0.31
C VAL A 47 -22.18 5.39 0.64
N PRO A 48 -23.20 6.06 0.08
CA PRO A 48 -23.35 7.47 0.34
C PRO A 48 -23.63 7.80 1.79
N VAL A 49 -22.77 8.66 2.36
CA VAL A 49 -23.05 9.39 3.59
C VAL A 49 -23.86 10.64 3.23
N PHE A 50 -24.90 10.93 4.00
CA PHE A 50 -25.76 12.10 3.83
C PHE A 50 -25.45 13.17 4.89
N ALA A 51 -25.00 14.34 4.46
CA ALA A 51 -24.75 15.50 5.32
C ALA A 51 -26.07 16.18 5.73
N THR A 52 -26.69 15.69 6.81
CA THR A 52 -27.91 16.29 7.38
C THR A 52 -28.05 15.96 8.86
N GLY A 53 -28.34 16.99 9.66
CA GLY A 53 -28.85 16.85 11.02
C GLY A 53 -30.39 16.71 11.11
N ASN A 54 -31.11 16.84 9.99
CA ASN A 54 -32.57 16.75 9.99
C ASN A 54 -33.06 15.29 9.88
N PRO A 55 -33.74 14.75 10.92
CA PRO A 55 -34.21 13.37 10.94
C PRO A 55 -35.31 13.09 9.90
N GLU A 56 -36.14 14.07 9.54
CA GLU A 56 -37.21 13.88 8.54
C GLU A 56 -36.63 13.68 7.13
N LYS A 57 -35.53 14.38 6.78
CA LYS A 57 -34.82 14.14 5.51
C LYS A 57 -34.28 12.72 5.42
N VAL A 58 -33.72 12.21 6.53
CA VAL A 58 -33.20 10.84 6.63
C VAL A 58 -34.35 9.83 6.45
N LYS A 59 -35.46 9.99 7.18
CA LYS A 59 -36.64 9.12 7.04
C LYS A 59 -37.19 9.08 5.62
N GLU A 60 -37.30 10.24 4.95
CA GLU A 60 -37.74 10.30 3.55
C GLU A 60 -36.76 9.52 2.64
N ALA A 61 -35.46 9.76 2.76
CA ALA A 61 -34.43 9.10 1.96
C ALA A 61 -34.42 7.58 2.17
N GLU A 62 -34.45 7.10 3.41
CA GLU A 62 -34.45 5.68 3.76
C GLU A 62 -35.70 4.96 3.22
N ALA A 63 -36.88 5.59 3.32
CA ALA A 63 -38.11 5.04 2.78
C ALA A 63 -38.08 4.91 1.25
N ILE A 64 -37.37 5.80 0.54
CA ILE A 64 -37.21 5.76 -0.92
C ILE A 64 -36.16 4.72 -1.33
N LEU A 65 -35.03 4.69 -0.63
CA LEU A 65 -33.94 3.76 -0.90
C LEU A 65 -34.32 2.31 -0.55
N GLY A 66 -35.14 2.11 0.49
CA GLY A 66 -35.54 0.80 1.01
C GLY A 66 -34.48 0.18 1.93
N ARG A 67 -33.53 0.99 2.43
CA ARG A 67 -32.45 0.59 3.35
C ARG A 67 -32.02 1.81 4.17
N PRO A 68 -31.38 1.60 5.35
CA PRO A 68 -30.79 2.70 6.11
C PRO A 68 -29.72 3.46 5.32
N ILE A 69 -29.57 4.75 5.61
CA ILE A 69 -28.50 5.60 5.04
C ILE A 69 -27.64 6.16 6.18
N ARG A 70 -26.30 6.08 6.03
CA ARG A 70 -25.39 6.73 6.97
C ARG A 70 -25.57 8.24 6.85
N HIS A 71 -25.69 8.94 7.96
CA HIS A 71 -25.79 10.40 7.95
C HIS A 71 -24.91 11.02 9.04
N VAL A 72 -24.49 12.26 8.81
CA VAL A 72 -23.69 13.05 9.76
C VAL A 72 -24.25 14.46 9.83
N ASP A 73 -24.31 15.02 11.03
CA ASP A 73 -24.64 16.42 11.23
C ASP A 73 -23.40 17.29 10.94
N LEU A 74 -23.17 17.54 9.66
CA LEU A 74 -22.08 18.38 9.18
C LEU A 74 -22.58 19.81 8.95
N LYS A 75 -22.08 20.76 9.74
CA LYS A 75 -22.42 22.18 9.59
C LYS A 75 -21.65 22.79 8.42
N VAL A 76 -22.35 22.99 7.32
CA VAL A 76 -21.81 23.55 6.07
C VAL A 76 -22.52 24.86 5.75
N ASP A 77 -21.74 25.87 5.40
CA ASP A 77 -22.27 27.18 5.05
C ASP A 77 -22.84 27.14 3.63
N GLU A 78 -24.01 27.75 3.43
CA GLU A 78 -24.70 27.83 2.14
C GLU A 78 -24.46 29.22 1.54
N ILE A 79 -24.05 29.28 0.27
CA ILE A 79 -23.92 30.55 -0.44
C ILE A 79 -25.31 31.16 -0.70
N GLN A 80 -25.37 32.48 -0.82
CA GLN A 80 -26.59 33.17 -1.26
C GLN A 80 -26.56 33.34 -2.77
N ASP A 81 -27.42 32.61 -3.47
CA ASP A 81 -27.54 32.60 -4.93
C ASP A 81 -28.99 32.26 -5.30
N ASP A 82 -29.51 32.78 -6.41
CA ASP A 82 -30.88 32.52 -6.86
C ASP A 82 -31.01 31.22 -7.68
N ASP A 83 -29.89 30.63 -8.12
CA ASP A 83 -29.86 29.32 -8.74
C ASP A 83 -29.78 28.18 -7.69
N PRO A 84 -30.84 27.37 -7.50
CA PRO A 84 -30.85 26.26 -6.55
C PRO A 84 -29.91 25.11 -6.91
N ILE A 85 -29.42 25.04 -8.15
CA ILE A 85 -28.39 24.06 -8.52
C ILE A 85 -27.05 24.53 -7.96
N ARG A 86 -26.67 25.77 -8.25
CA ARG A 86 -25.42 26.38 -7.80
C ARG A 86 -25.26 26.39 -6.28
N VAL A 87 -26.33 26.67 -5.52
CA VAL A 87 -26.30 26.58 -4.04
C VAL A 87 -25.93 25.17 -3.58
N ALA A 88 -26.57 24.13 -4.13
CA ALA A 88 -26.29 22.74 -3.78
C ALA A 88 -24.88 22.30 -4.19
N GLU A 89 -24.40 22.74 -5.36
CA GLU A 89 -23.05 22.45 -5.86
C GLU A 89 -21.98 23.02 -4.93
N MET A 90 -22.09 24.30 -4.57
CA MET A 90 -21.13 24.94 -3.67
C MET A 90 -21.20 24.38 -2.25
N LYS A 91 -22.40 24.01 -1.80
CA LYS A 91 -22.59 23.27 -0.54
C LYS A 91 -21.89 21.91 -0.59
N ALA A 92 -21.90 21.20 -1.72
CA ALA A 92 -21.22 19.91 -1.86
C ALA A 92 -19.69 20.06 -1.75
N VAL A 93 -19.13 21.10 -2.36
CA VAL A 93 -17.68 21.41 -2.26
C VAL A 93 -17.30 21.72 -0.81
N ALA A 94 -18.04 22.62 -0.15
CA ALA A 94 -17.77 22.98 1.24
C ALA A 94 -17.97 21.78 2.21
N ALA A 95 -18.93 20.90 1.94
CA ALA A 95 -19.13 19.68 2.71
C ALA A 95 -17.97 18.69 2.52
N TRP A 96 -17.50 18.52 1.29
CA TRP A 96 -16.34 17.68 0.98
C TRP A 96 -15.07 18.19 1.69
N GLU A 97 -14.82 19.50 1.70
CA GLU A 97 -13.69 20.10 2.42
C GLU A 97 -13.75 19.84 3.93
N LYS A 98 -14.93 19.98 4.54
CA LYS A 98 -15.13 19.72 5.98
C LYS A 98 -15.18 18.23 6.34
N ASN A 99 -15.34 17.34 5.35
CA ASN A 99 -15.43 15.89 5.52
C ASN A 99 -14.13 15.18 5.10
N ASP A 100 -12.98 15.74 5.45
CA ASP A 100 -11.65 15.20 5.11
C ASP A 100 -11.46 14.86 3.63
N ARG A 101 -12.05 15.66 2.74
CA ARG A 101 -12.04 15.43 1.29
C ARG A 101 -12.61 14.08 0.87
N GLN A 102 -13.53 13.54 1.66
CA GLN A 102 -14.32 12.40 1.27
C GLN A 102 -15.66 12.87 0.70
N PRO A 103 -16.16 12.22 -0.36
CA PRO A 103 -17.41 12.59 -0.98
C PRO A 103 -18.53 12.45 0.04
N ILE A 104 -19.53 13.32 -0.04
CA ILE A 104 -20.69 13.29 0.84
C ILE A 104 -21.88 13.89 0.10
N ILE A 105 -23.05 13.26 0.23
CA ILE A 105 -24.27 13.80 -0.35
C ILE A 105 -24.69 15.00 0.49
N VAL A 106 -24.96 16.11 -0.17
CA VAL A 106 -25.71 17.23 0.39
C VAL A 106 -27.04 17.36 -0.31
N GLU A 107 -27.97 18.04 0.34
CA GLU A 107 -29.26 18.39 -0.23
C GLU A 107 -29.53 19.89 -0.03
N ASP A 108 -30.03 20.53 -1.07
CA ASP A 108 -30.65 21.84 -0.99
C ASP A 108 -32.09 21.82 -1.54
N THR A 109 -32.96 22.66 -0.98
CA THR A 109 -34.39 22.75 -1.33
C THR A 109 -34.72 24.18 -1.70
N SER A 110 -35.58 24.36 -2.70
CA SER A 110 -36.09 25.68 -3.08
C SER A 110 -37.58 25.61 -3.40
N LEU A 111 -38.27 26.71 -3.09
CA LEU A 111 -39.66 26.94 -3.44
C LEU A 111 -39.77 28.25 -4.23
N ARG A 112 -40.15 28.13 -5.51
CA ARG A 112 -40.23 29.26 -6.44
C ARG A 112 -41.68 29.55 -6.79
N LEU A 113 -42.18 30.74 -6.43
CA LEU A 113 -43.57 31.13 -6.65
C LEU A 113 -43.70 32.02 -7.89
N VAL A 114 -44.54 31.62 -8.85
CA VAL A 114 -44.67 32.29 -10.15
C VAL A 114 -45.16 33.73 -9.99
N GLY A 115 -46.15 33.96 -9.12
CA GLY A 115 -46.78 35.27 -8.95
C GLY A 115 -45.93 36.34 -8.25
N ILE A 116 -44.77 35.98 -7.70
CA ILE A 116 -43.85 36.92 -7.04
C ILE A 116 -42.40 36.77 -7.54
N SER A 117 -42.25 36.60 -8.86
CA SER A 117 -40.94 36.53 -9.53
C SER A 117 -40.03 35.44 -8.97
N PHE A 118 -40.59 34.26 -8.69
CA PHE A 118 -39.91 33.07 -8.18
C PHE A 118 -39.31 33.18 -6.77
N LEU A 119 -39.62 34.26 -6.02
CA LEU A 119 -39.34 34.30 -4.58
C LEU A 119 -40.22 33.27 -3.85
N PRO A 120 -39.75 32.71 -2.71
CA PRO A 120 -38.47 32.97 -2.06
C PRO A 120 -37.26 32.23 -2.67
N GLY A 121 -37.46 31.29 -3.59
CA GLY A 121 -36.37 30.56 -4.23
C GLY A 121 -35.58 29.70 -3.25
N THR A 122 -34.26 29.88 -3.24
CA THR A 122 -33.27 29.21 -2.35
C THR A 122 -33.31 29.71 -0.90
N PHE A 123 -34.04 30.80 -0.64
CA PHE A 123 -34.19 31.39 0.69
C PHE A 123 -35.41 30.83 1.45
N ASP A 124 -35.95 29.68 1.02
CA ASP A 124 -37.22 29.11 1.47
C ASP A 124 -37.25 28.81 2.98
N LYS A 125 -36.14 28.40 3.59
CA LYS A 125 -36.04 28.10 5.03
C LYS A 125 -36.53 29.24 5.93
N PHE A 126 -36.27 30.50 5.55
CA PHE A 126 -36.76 31.66 6.31
C PHE A 126 -38.29 31.75 6.23
N TRP A 127 -38.84 31.51 5.04
CA TRP A 127 -40.27 31.60 4.75
C TRP A 127 -41.06 30.39 5.27
N ALA A 128 -40.40 29.26 5.44
CA ALA A 128 -40.95 28.06 6.07
C ALA A 128 -40.81 28.06 7.62
N GLY A 129 -40.14 29.06 8.20
CA GLY A 129 -39.66 29.03 9.57
C GLY A 129 -40.73 29.06 10.66
N THR A 130 -41.90 29.68 10.44
CA THR A 130 -43.00 29.73 11.43
C THR A 130 -44.38 29.59 10.76
N PRO A 131 -45.39 29.04 11.47
CA PRO A 131 -46.78 29.01 10.99
C PRO A 131 -47.30 30.38 10.55
N GLU A 132 -46.92 31.43 11.27
CA GLU A 132 -47.33 32.82 11.00
C GLU A 132 -46.77 33.32 9.67
N ILE A 133 -45.49 33.07 9.38
CA ILE A 133 -44.87 33.48 8.11
C ILE A 133 -45.54 32.76 6.94
N LYS A 134 -45.81 31.47 7.07
CA LYS A 134 -46.51 30.68 6.02
C LYS A 134 -47.94 31.20 5.77
N ARG A 135 -48.67 31.51 6.84
CA ARG A 135 -50.01 32.11 6.74
C ARG A 135 -49.95 33.48 6.07
N ASN A 136 -49.00 34.33 6.46
CA ASN A 136 -48.81 35.66 5.88
C ASN A 136 -48.46 35.57 4.39
N LEU A 137 -47.63 34.62 3.99
CA LEU A 137 -47.32 34.36 2.59
C LEU A 137 -48.58 33.98 1.79
N CYS A 138 -49.40 33.06 2.32
CA CYS A 138 -50.65 32.66 1.66
C CYS A 138 -51.62 33.84 1.49
N HIS A 139 -51.80 34.65 2.54
CA HIS A 139 -52.65 35.85 2.50
C HIS A 139 -52.11 36.90 1.55
N TYR A 140 -50.81 37.19 1.59
CA TYR A 140 -50.18 38.18 0.74
C TYR A 140 -50.41 37.85 -0.75
N LEU A 141 -50.22 36.58 -1.15
CA LEU A 141 -50.51 36.14 -2.53
C LEU A 141 -51.98 36.34 -2.91
N THR A 142 -52.91 36.20 -1.96
CA THR A 142 -54.34 36.46 -2.17
C THR A 142 -54.61 37.96 -2.34
N GLU A 143 -54.07 38.79 -1.46
CA GLU A 143 -54.29 40.24 -1.46
C GLU A 143 -53.80 40.91 -2.74
N ILE A 144 -52.65 40.49 -3.26
CA ILE A 144 -52.08 41.04 -4.50
C ILE A 144 -52.68 40.40 -5.77
N GLY A 145 -53.58 39.41 -5.64
CA GLY A 145 -54.15 38.68 -6.77
C GLY A 145 -53.10 37.93 -7.60
N ALA A 146 -52.05 37.41 -6.95
CA ALA A 146 -50.91 36.78 -7.63
C ALA A 146 -51.25 35.39 -8.19
N ASP A 147 -50.51 35.01 -9.24
CA ASP A 147 -50.47 33.63 -9.71
C ASP A 147 -49.88 32.70 -8.62
N ARG A 148 -50.69 31.76 -8.16
CA ARG A 148 -50.34 30.85 -7.05
C ARG A 148 -49.57 29.61 -7.50
N ARG A 149 -49.25 29.48 -8.79
CA ARG A 149 -48.41 28.38 -9.28
C ARG A 149 -47.04 28.43 -8.63
N ALA A 150 -46.53 27.26 -8.26
CA ALA A 150 -45.29 27.11 -7.54
C ALA A 150 -44.47 25.94 -8.12
N ILE A 151 -43.16 26.08 -8.03
CA ILE A 151 -42.19 25.06 -8.42
C ILE A 151 -41.35 24.75 -7.19
N ALA A 152 -41.50 23.53 -6.66
CA ALA A 152 -40.62 23.02 -5.62
C ALA A 152 -39.51 22.16 -6.24
N GLN A 153 -38.27 22.42 -5.85
CA GLN A 153 -37.10 21.69 -6.35
C GLN A 153 -36.24 21.22 -5.18
N VAL A 154 -35.72 20.00 -5.29
CA VAL A 154 -34.68 19.46 -4.42
C VAL A 154 -33.51 19.05 -5.30
N THR A 155 -32.34 19.57 -4.96
CA THR A 155 -31.07 19.23 -5.61
C THR A 155 -30.23 18.41 -4.63
N LEU A 156 -30.01 17.13 -4.95
CA LEU A 156 -28.96 16.34 -4.32
C LEU A 156 -27.66 16.61 -5.06
N ALA A 157 -26.59 16.88 -4.33
CA ALA A 157 -25.27 17.11 -4.92
C ALA A 157 -24.19 16.32 -4.16
N ILE A 158 -23.19 15.86 -4.89
CA ILE A 158 -21.97 15.27 -4.32
C ILE A 158 -20.77 15.75 -5.13
N PHE A 159 -19.68 16.08 -4.43
CA PHE A 159 -18.40 16.41 -5.05
C PHE A 159 -17.43 15.26 -4.80
N ASP A 160 -16.84 14.71 -5.86
CA ASP A 160 -15.84 13.63 -5.77
C ASP A 160 -14.39 14.16 -5.74
N GLY A 161 -14.19 15.48 -5.64
CA GLY A 161 -12.87 16.10 -5.73
C GLY A 161 -12.50 16.56 -7.13
N ASN A 162 -13.17 16.04 -8.17
CA ASN A 162 -12.95 16.39 -9.59
C ASN A 162 -14.22 16.98 -10.22
N PHE A 163 -15.35 16.31 -10.06
CA PHE A 163 -16.64 16.63 -10.65
C PHE A 163 -17.74 16.72 -9.59
N ILE A 164 -18.68 17.64 -9.81
CA ILE A 164 -19.90 17.73 -9.02
C ILE A 164 -20.99 16.95 -9.76
N HIS A 165 -21.60 15.99 -9.06
CA HIS A 165 -22.71 15.20 -9.60
C HIS A 165 -24.00 15.61 -8.91
N THR A 166 -25.03 15.92 -9.70
CA THR A 166 -26.32 16.36 -9.17
C THR A 166 -27.46 15.42 -9.56
N ARG A 167 -28.47 15.30 -8.70
CA ARG A 167 -29.77 14.69 -9.00
C ARG A 167 -30.86 15.65 -8.58
N ILE A 168 -31.65 16.07 -9.55
CA ILE A 168 -32.66 17.11 -9.35
C ILE A 168 -34.03 16.46 -9.39
N GLY A 169 -34.84 16.75 -8.39
CA GLY A 169 -36.26 16.42 -8.39
C GLY A 169 -37.08 17.70 -8.34
N GLN A 170 -37.98 17.86 -9.31
CA GLN A 170 -38.86 19.02 -9.39
C GLN A 170 -40.32 18.58 -9.37
N THR A 171 -41.14 19.34 -8.65
CA THR A 171 -42.60 19.16 -8.58
C THR A 171 -43.27 20.51 -8.75
N THR A 172 -44.21 20.58 -9.68
CA THR A 172 -45.08 21.75 -9.86
C THR A 172 -46.33 21.60 -9.01
N GLY A 173 -46.95 22.72 -8.67
CA GLY A 173 -48.16 22.74 -7.86
C GLY A 173 -48.70 24.16 -7.68
N VAL A 174 -49.55 24.31 -6.68
CA VAL A 174 -50.16 25.60 -6.31
C VAL A 174 -50.10 25.82 -4.80
N ILE A 175 -50.02 27.09 -4.39
CA ILE A 175 -50.13 27.51 -2.99
C ILE A 175 -51.62 27.69 -2.65
N PRO A 176 -52.16 27.10 -1.57
CA PRO A 176 -53.56 27.31 -1.15
C PRO A 176 -53.77 28.70 -0.52
N GLU A 177 -55.00 29.17 -0.43
CA GLU A 177 -55.35 30.47 0.18
C GLU A 177 -54.99 30.56 1.68
N ILE A 178 -55.02 29.41 2.37
CA ILE A 178 -54.62 29.25 3.76
C ILE A 178 -53.83 27.94 3.90
N PRO A 179 -52.92 27.82 4.89
CA PRO A 179 -52.29 26.55 5.21
C PRO A 179 -53.32 25.46 5.56
N ILE A 180 -53.11 24.24 5.07
CA ILE A 180 -54.02 23.09 5.24
C ILE A 180 -53.22 21.88 5.74
N GLY A 181 -53.74 21.19 6.76
CA GLY A 181 -53.09 20.06 7.42
C GLY A 181 -52.54 20.40 8.80
N ALA A 182 -52.03 19.40 9.53
CA ALA A 182 -51.30 19.63 10.76
C ALA A 182 -50.00 20.38 10.46
N TYR A 183 -49.50 21.18 11.40
CA TYR A 183 -48.21 21.85 11.22
C TYR A 183 -47.14 20.80 10.92
N ALA A 184 -46.65 20.86 9.68
CA ALA A 184 -45.65 19.95 9.14
C ALA A 184 -44.34 20.71 8.93
N TRP A 185 -43.24 19.95 8.91
CA TRP A 185 -41.91 20.47 8.62
C TRP A 185 -41.89 21.19 7.25
N ASP A 186 -41.16 22.30 7.17
CA ASP A 186 -41.02 23.11 5.95
C ASP A 186 -42.33 23.77 5.48
N TRP A 187 -42.53 23.88 4.17
CA TRP A 187 -43.71 24.41 3.48
C TRP A 187 -44.75 23.32 3.12
N ASP A 188 -44.69 22.14 3.74
CA ASP A 188 -45.56 20.99 3.41
C ASP A 188 -47.07 21.29 3.53
N ASP A 189 -47.47 22.17 4.45
CA ASP A 189 -48.87 22.58 4.71
C ASP A 189 -49.36 23.69 3.77
N ILE A 190 -48.50 24.22 2.90
CA ILE A 190 -48.84 25.29 1.95
C ILE A 190 -48.52 24.94 0.49
N PHE A 191 -48.28 23.66 0.18
CA PHE A 191 -48.01 23.24 -1.21
C PHE A 191 -48.90 22.09 -1.64
N ILE A 192 -49.72 22.33 -2.67
CA ILE A 192 -50.58 21.34 -3.31
C ILE A 192 -49.89 20.90 -4.60
N ALA A 193 -49.34 19.69 -4.60
CA ALA A 193 -48.63 19.15 -5.76
C ALA A 193 -49.57 18.77 -6.92
N ASP A 194 -49.11 18.97 -8.14
CA ASP A 194 -49.75 18.44 -9.34
C ASP A 194 -49.61 16.90 -9.42
N GLY A 195 -50.52 16.25 -10.15
CA GLY A 195 -50.44 14.81 -10.41
C GLY A 195 -50.99 13.91 -9.30
N GLN A 196 -51.71 14.46 -8.32
CA GLN A 196 -52.38 13.70 -7.25
C GLN A 196 -53.45 12.75 -7.77
N ASP A 197 -54.07 13.08 -8.90
CA ASP A 197 -55.02 12.24 -9.66
C ASP A 197 -54.43 10.89 -10.08
N LYS A 198 -53.10 10.80 -10.18
CA LYS A 198 -52.37 9.56 -10.54
C LYS A 198 -52.07 8.67 -9.35
N LEU A 199 -52.44 9.07 -8.13
CA LEU A 199 -52.28 8.24 -6.94
C LEU A 199 -53.34 7.13 -6.92
N LYS A 200 -52.94 5.93 -6.48
CA LYS A 200 -53.84 4.75 -6.40
C LYS A 200 -55.06 4.97 -5.49
N LYS A 201 -55.01 5.94 -4.58
CA LYS A 201 -56.07 6.27 -3.61
C LYS A 201 -56.40 7.76 -3.67
N PHE A 202 -56.60 8.30 -4.88
CA PHE A 202 -57.09 9.67 -5.03
C PHE A 202 -58.60 9.73 -4.77
N ASP A 203 -59.02 10.54 -3.82
CA ASP A 203 -60.41 10.70 -3.36
C ASP A 203 -61.14 11.87 -4.05
N GLY A 204 -60.52 12.47 -5.06
CA GLY A 204 -61.03 13.65 -5.76
C GLY A 204 -60.67 14.98 -5.10
N ARG A 205 -60.04 14.97 -3.91
CA ARG A 205 -59.58 16.18 -3.21
C ARG A 205 -58.07 16.35 -3.38
N HIS A 206 -57.67 17.53 -3.85
CA HIS A 206 -56.28 17.94 -3.83
C HIS A 206 -55.85 18.29 -2.40
N ARG A 207 -54.79 17.64 -1.94
CA ARG A 207 -54.25 17.72 -0.58
C ARG A 207 -52.90 18.44 -0.58
N THR A 208 -52.55 19.07 0.52
CA THR A 208 -51.18 19.54 0.76
C THR A 208 -50.28 18.36 1.11
N PHE A 209 -48.95 18.52 1.08
CA PHE A 209 -48.05 17.45 1.53
C PHE A 209 -48.24 17.09 3.01
N ALA A 210 -48.65 18.04 3.85
CA ALA A 210 -48.96 17.81 5.27
C ALA A 210 -50.15 16.86 5.50
N GLU A 211 -51.06 16.74 4.53
CA GLU A 211 -52.24 15.84 4.57
C GLU A 211 -51.95 14.47 3.92
N MET A 212 -50.73 14.24 3.43
CA MET A 212 -50.33 13.00 2.76
C MET A 212 -49.58 12.07 3.70
N THR A 213 -49.74 10.76 3.49
CA THR A 213 -48.83 9.78 4.09
C THR A 213 -47.43 9.93 3.49
N LEU A 214 -46.38 9.53 4.24
CA LEU A 214 -45.00 9.55 3.74
C LEU A 214 -44.84 8.87 2.37
N ARG A 215 -45.53 7.75 2.16
CA ARG A 215 -45.52 7.00 0.90
C ARG A 215 -46.14 7.79 -0.26
N GLU A 216 -47.25 8.48 -0.02
CA GLU A 216 -47.89 9.34 -1.01
C GLU A 216 -47.03 10.55 -1.32
N LYS A 217 -46.52 11.23 -0.27
CA LYS A 217 -45.58 12.36 -0.40
C LYS A 217 -44.37 11.97 -1.24
N ASN A 218 -43.64 10.91 -0.89
CA ASN A 218 -42.45 10.46 -1.61
C ASN A 218 -42.71 10.06 -3.08
N ARG A 219 -43.97 9.75 -3.44
CA ARG A 219 -44.34 9.47 -4.83
C ARG A 219 -44.37 10.73 -5.68
N LEU A 220 -44.72 11.87 -5.09
CA LEU A 220 -44.95 13.14 -5.79
C LEU A 220 -43.85 14.17 -5.54
N SER A 221 -43.29 14.21 -4.33
CA SER A 221 -42.42 15.26 -3.82
C SER A 221 -41.13 15.42 -4.62
N PRO A 222 -40.54 16.63 -4.64
CA PRO A 222 -39.26 16.86 -5.29
C PRO A 222 -38.15 15.99 -4.69
N ARG A 223 -38.09 15.84 -3.36
CA ARG A 223 -37.16 14.91 -2.69
C ARG A 223 -37.36 13.47 -3.14
N GLY A 224 -38.61 13.03 -3.20
CA GLY A 224 -39.02 11.73 -3.73
C GLY A 224 -38.52 11.46 -5.15
N ARG A 225 -38.52 12.49 -6.00
CA ARG A 225 -38.00 12.41 -7.37
C ARG A 225 -36.47 12.40 -7.41
N ALA A 226 -35.81 13.28 -6.64
CA ALA A 226 -34.36 13.37 -6.60
C ALA A 226 -33.70 12.07 -6.11
N TRP A 227 -34.20 11.49 -5.00
CA TRP A 227 -33.67 10.23 -4.47
C TRP A 227 -34.03 9.01 -5.32
N ARG A 228 -35.15 9.02 -6.06
CA ARG A 228 -35.42 7.99 -7.07
C ARG A 228 -34.46 8.08 -8.24
N ALA A 229 -34.20 9.29 -8.74
CA ALA A 229 -33.19 9.50 -9.77
C ALA A 229 -31.80 9.07 -9.29
N TRP A 230 -31.49 9.30 -8.00
CA TRP A 230 -30.28 8.77 -7.38
C TRP A 230 -30.23 7.24 -7.35
N LYS A 231 -31.35 6.59 -6.98
CA LYS A 231 -31.45 5.13 -6.94
C LYS A 231 -31.35 4.48 -8.32
N GLU A 232 -31.94 5.10 -9.34
CA GLU A 232 -31.93 4.62 -10.73
C GLU A 232 -30.59 4.87 -11.42
N TYR A 233 -29.99 6.02 -11.15
CA TYR A 233 -28.70 6.44 -11.70
C TYR A 233 -27.74 6.79 -10.56
N PRO A 234 -27.18 5.79 -9.85
CA PRO A 234 -26.26 6.04 -8.75
C PRO A 234 -24.96 6.68 -9.25
N VAL A 235 -24.43 7.62 -8.48
CA VAL A 235 -23.07 8.14 -8.70
C VAL A 235 -22.09 7.06 -8.26
N ARG A 236 -21.21 6.64 -9.18
CA ARG A 236 -20.11 5.72 -8.86
C ARG A 236 -18.89 6.56 -8.52
N ILE A 237 -18.44 6.46 -7.28
CA ILE A 237 -17.21 7.12 -6.82
C ILE A 237 -16.24 6.02 -6.43
N GLY A 238 -15.01 6.11 -6.94
CA GLY A 238 -13.94 5.20 -6.58
C GLY A 238 -13.45 5.45 -5.16
N GLN A 239 -12.61 4.55 -4.67
CA GLN A 239 -11.87 4.78 -3.43
C GLN A 239 -10.63 5.64 -3.72
N PHE A 240 -10.42 6.70 -2.95
CA PHE A 240 -9.34 7.66 -3.24
C PHE A 240 -7.95 7.19 -2.80
N VAL A 241 -6.96 7.63 -3.56
CA VAL A 241 -5.53 7.49 -3.25
C VAL A 241 -4.94 8.88 -3.04
N TYR A 242 -4.37 9.06 -1.85
CA TYR A 242 -3.83 10.34 -1.39
C TYR A 242 -2.34 10.45 -1.73
N MET A 243 -1.88 11.67 -1.98
CA MET A 243 -0.45 11.91 -2.22
C MET A 243 0.33 11.92 -0.91
N LEU A 244 1.46 11.24 -0.90
CA LEU A 244 2.49 11.43 0.12
C LEU A 244 3.11 12.84 -0.01
N PRO A 245 3.64 13.41 1.08
CA PRO A 245 4.36 14.68 1.01
C PRO A 245 5.51 14.62 -0.01
N GLU A 246 5.58 15.62 -0.88
CA GLU A 246 6.68 15.74 -1.85
C GLU A 246 8.00 16.09 -1.15
N PRO A 247 9.14 15.66 -1.72
CA PRO A 247 10.45 16.00 -1.20
C PRO A 247 10.70 17.51 -1.27
N TYR A 248 11.64 17.99 -0.46
CA TYR A 248 12.04 19.39 -0.52
C TYR A 248 12.74 19.71 -1.84
N PRO A 249 12.56 20.91 -2.42
CA PRO A 249 13.19 21.28 -3.70
C PRO A 249 14.72 21.10 -3.74
N MET A 250 15.42 21.24 -2.60
CA MET A 250 16.86 21.00 -2.53
C MET A 250 17.24 19.53 -2.78
N GLN A 251 16.36 18.58 -2.44
CA GLN A 251 16.59 17.15 -2.66
C GLN A 251 16.43 16.80 -4.15
N THR A 252 15.48 17.42 -4.85
CA THR A 252 15.25 17.18 -6.28
C THR A 252 16.30 17.87 -7.16
N GLN A 253 16.90 18.97 -6.69
CA GLN A 253 18.03 19.64 -7.36
C GLN A 253 19.31 18.79 -7.40
N ALA A 254 19.47 17.80 -6.52
CA ALA A 254 20.62 16.90 -6.51
C ALA A 254 20.58 15.88 -7.67
N ILE A 255 19.44 15.74 -8.36
CA ILE A 255 19.29 14.80 -9.47
C ILE A 255 20.08 15.31 -10.68
N GLN A 256 21.10 14.55 -11.08
CA GLN A 256 21.93 14.84 -12.27
C GLN A 256 21.27 14.26 -13.52
N VAL A 257 20.13 14.82 -13.93
CA VAL A 257 19.29 14.32 -15.04
C VAL A 257 20.09 14.14 -16.34
N ASP A 258 21.04 15.04 -16.63
CA ASP A 258 21.81 14.98 -17.86
C ASP A 258 22.68 13.72 -17.95
N ILE A 259 23.31 13.30 -16.86
CA ILE A 259 24.09 12.04 -16.82
C ILE A 259 23.19 10.82 -17.06
N LEU A 260 21.96 10.86 -16.51
CA LEU A 260 21.01 9.77 -16.67
C LEU A 260 20.47 9.68 -18.11
N ARG A 261 20.27 10.82 -18.77
CA ARG A 261 19.85 10.88 -20.19
C ARG A 261 20.86 10.27 -21.15
N GLU A 262 22.15 10.41 -20.84
CA GLU A 262 23.23 9.87 -21.67
C GLU A 262 23.35 8.33 -21.58
N ASN A 263 22.65 7.68 -20.62
CA ASN A 263 22.63 6.23 -20.47
C ASN A 263 21.22 5.64 -20.77
N PRO A 264 20.93 5.23 -22.02
CA PRO A 264 19.61 4.74 -22.41
C PRO A 264 19.22 3.43 -21.72
N LEU A 265 20.18 2.58 -21.35
CA LEU A 265 19.90 1.34 -20.62
C LEU A 265 19.48 1.62 -19.17
N ALA A 266 20.16 2.56 -18.51
CA ALA A 266 19.79 3.01 -17.16
C ALA A 266 18.39 3.62 -17.15
N LEU A 267 18.05 4.43 -18.16
CA LEU A 267 16.72 5.00 -18.31
C LEU A 267 15.67 3.92 -18.55
N ARG A 268 15.95 2.92 -19.40
CA ARG A 268 15.06 1.78 -19.61
C ARG A 268 14.85 0.97 -18.34
N HIS A 269 15.91 0.70 -17.56
CA HIS A 269 15.79 0.00 -16.28
C HIS A 269 14.98 0.79 -15.25
N ALA A 270 15.19 2.11 -15.15
CA ALA A 270 14.47 2.96 -14.22
C ALA A 270 12.95 2.89 -14.43
N TYR A 271 12.52 2.87 -15.69
CA TYR A 271 11.10 2.74 -16.08
C TYR A 271 10.64 1.29 -16.23
N ASN A 272 11.51 0.29 -16.05
CA ASN A 272 11.12 -1.12 -16.03
C ASN A 272 10.49 -1.46 -14.68
N LEU A 273 9.30 -0.91 -14.47
CA LEU A 273 8.45 -1.12 -13.32
C LEU A 273 7.07 -1.50 -13.83
N ASN A 274 6.35 -2.35 -13.10
CA ASN A 274 4.97 -2.72 -13.44
C ASN A 274 4.02 -1.51 -13.56
N ILE A 275 4.34 -0.43 -12.86
CA ILE A 275 3.60 0.83 -12.92
C ILE A 275 3.80 1.58 -14.26
N PHE A 276 4.80 1.22 -15.07
CA PHE A 276 5.18 1.91 -16.31
C PHE A 276 5.21 0.99 -17.54
N GLU A 277 4.68 -0.24 -17.48
CA GLU A 277 4.76 -1.21 -18.60
C GLU A 277 4.25 -0.66 -19.94
N ASP A 278 3.25 0.23 -19.93
CA ASP A 278 2.69 0.86 -21.13
C ASP A 278 3.23 2.27 -21.40
N GLN A 279 4.25 2.73 -20.68
CA GLN A 279 4.77 4.09 -20.76
C GLN A 279 6.19 4.13 -21.35
N THR A 280 6.40 5.06 -22.29
CA THR A 280 7.74 5.33 -22.82
C THR A 280 8.58 6.08 -21.78
N PRO A 281 9.83 5.65 -21.52
CA PRO A 281 10.74 6.36 -20.62
C PRO A 281 10.92 7.82 -21.04
N GLN A 282 10.78 8.74 -20.08
CA GLN A 282 10.95 10.17 -20.33
C GLN A 282 12.37 10.60 -19.93
N GLY A 283 13.07 11.31 -20.82
CA GLY A 283 14.44 11.73 -20.56
C GLY A 283 14.56 12.69 -19.36
N ASP A 284 13.50 13.40 -18.97
CA ASP A 284 13.48 14.25 -17.77
C ASP A 284 13.05 13.51 -16.48
N LEU A 285 12.88 12.19 -16.56
CA LEU A 285 12.37 11.33 -15.49
C LEU A 285 10.97 11.72 -15.01
N SER A 286 10.18 12.40 -15.86
CA SER A 286 8.79 12.69 -15.56
C SER A 286 7.92 11.43 -15.65
N ALA A 287 6.93 11.35 -14.76
CA ALA A 287 5.98 10.25 -14.72
C ALA A 287 4.55 10.83 -14.65
N PRO A 288 3.75 10.73 -15.72
CA PRO A 288 2.36 11.12 -15.68
C PRO A 288 1.59 10.13 -14.79
N ASN A 289 1.16 10.60 -13.64
CA ASN A 289 0.52 9.80 -12.61
C ASN A 289 -0.92 9.44 -13.02
N ILE A 290 -1.14 8.28 -13.64
CA ILE A 290 -2.49 7.74 -13.92
C ILE A 290 -2.47 6.21 -13.84
N LEU A 291 -2.45 5.65 -12.63
CA LEU A 291 -2.63 4.20 -12.44
C LEU A 291 -3.77 3.92 -11.49
N ARG A 292 -4.91 3.49 -11.99
CA ARG A 292 -6.03 3.11 -11.13
C ARG A 292 -5.79 1.69 -10.65
N PRO A 293 -5.46 1.46 -9.36
CA PRO A 293 -5.38 0.10 -8.85
C PRO A 293 -6.74 -0.56 -9.08
N ARG A 294 -6.72 -1.82 -9.51
CA ARG A 294 -7.91 -2.68 -9.59
C ARG A 294 -7.97 -3.56 -8.36
N VAL A 295 -9.18 -3.74 -7.83
CA VAL A 295 -9.42 -4.66 -6.73
C VAL A 295 -9.88 -6.00 -7.27
N THR A 296 -9.17 -7.05 -6.90
CA THR A 296 -9.54 -8.44 -7.20
C THR A 296 -9.72 -9.20 -5.89
N SER A 297 -10.75 -10.03 -5.79
CA SER A 297 -10.90 -10.94 -4.66
C SER A 297 -9.99 -12.15 -4.84
N ILE A 298 -9.23 -12.52 -3.80
CA ILE A 298 -8.49 -13.79 -3.80
C ILE A 298 -9.35 -14.86 -3.14
N GLY A 299 -9.50 -16.01 -3.81
CA GLY A 299 -10.18 -17.20 -3.27
C GLY A 299 -11.70 -17.16 -3.41
N ASP A 300 -12.41 -17.89 -2.56
CA ASP A 300 -13.87 -18.08 -2.58
C ASP A 300 -14.66 -16.91 -1.94
N GLY A 301 -14.14 -15.68 -2.02
CA GLY A 301 -14.81 -14.48 -1.51
C GLY A 301 -14.65 -14.22 -0.01
N LYS A 302 -13.67 -14.84 0.65
CA LYS A 302 -13.45 -14.79 2.13
C LYS A 302 -12.77 -13.51 2.66
N GLY A 303 -13.11 -12.33 2.14
CA GLY A 303 -12.65 -11.06 2.72
C GLY A 303 -11.12 -10.83 2.64
N VAL A 304 -10.48 -11.37 1.59
CA VAL A 304 -9.09 -11.05 1.23
C VAL A 304 -9.10 -10.39 -0.15
N TYR A 305 -8.60 -9.17 -0.20
CA TYR A 305 -8.57 -8.32 -1.39
C TYR A 305 -7.13 -8.13 -1.86
N ARG A 306 -6.93 -8.23 -3.18
CA ARG A 306 -5.67 -7.95 -3.86
C ARG A 306 -5.82 -6.74 -4.75
N TYR A 307 -5.00 -5.74 -4.47
CA TYR A 307 -4.88 -4.51 -5.24
C TYR A 307 -3.68 -4.62 -6.18
N VAL A 308 -3.94 -4.54 -7.48
CA VAL A 308 -2.95 -4.67 -8.55
C VAL A 308 -3.23 -3.70 -9.68
N THR A 309 -2.21 -3.34 -10.45
CA THR A 309 -2.37 -2.50 -11.66
C THR A 309 -2.96 -3.32 -12.82
N ASP A 310 -2.49 -4.55 -13.00
CA ASP A 310 -3.02 -5.54 -13.94
C ASP A 310 -3.50 -6.80 -13.18
N PRO A 311 -4.79 -7.19 -13.29
CA PRO A 311 -5.31 -8.44 -12.75
C PRO A 311 -4.60 -9.70 -13.20
N ASN A 312 -3.95 -9.69 -14.38
CA ASN A 312 -3.22 -10.83 -14.92
C ASN A 312 -1.73 -10.84 -14.52
N SER A 313 -1.25 -9.78 -13.87
CA SER A 313 0.15 -9.70 -13.44
C SER A 313 0.48 -10.83 -12.46
N PRO A 314 1.66 -11.46 -12.57
CA PRO A 314 2.10 -12.48 -11.62
C PRO A 314 2.57 -11.88 -10.27
N ASP A 315 2.63 -10.55 -10.17
CA ASP A 315 3.05 -9.84 -8.96
C ASP A 315 2.08 -10.01 -7.79
N LEU A 316 2.59 -10.01 -6.57
CA LEU A 316 1.78 -10.09 -5.36
C LEU A 316 0.73 -8.96 -5.29
N GLY A 317 1.10 -7.75 -5.71
CA GLY A 317 0.31 -6.55 -5.45
C GLY A 317 0.25 -6.22 -3.95
N ILE A 318 -0.80 -5.53 -3.53
CA ILE A 318 -1.07 -5.27 -2.11
C ILE A 318 -2.22 -6.18 -1.66
N ILE A 319 -1.99 -6.94 -0.59
CA ILE A 319 -2.97 -7.85 0.00
C ILE A 319 -3.56 -7.20 1.25
N VAL A 320 -4.88 -7.11 1.31
CA VAL A 320 -5.62 -6.61 2.47
C VAL A 320 -6.60 -7.69 2.92
N THR A 321 -6.53 -8.03 4.20
CA THR A 321 -7.40 -9.02 4.84
C THR A 321 -8.41 -8.36 5.79
N ALA A 322 -9.42 -9.10 6.22
CA ALA A 322 -10.37 -8.65 7.24
C ALA A 322 -9.70 -8.17 8.55
N ILE A 323 -8.53 -8.71 8.92
CA ILE A 323 -7.77 -8.28 10.10
C ILE A 323 -7.19 -6.87 9.90
N ASP A 324 -6.77 -6.55 8.67
CA ASP A 324 -6.14 -5.27 8.36
C ASP A 324 -7.14 -4.10 8.41
N ILE A 325 -8.41 -4.38 8.11
CA ILE A 325 -9.52 -3.42 8.16
C ILE A 325 -10.40 -3.56 9.41
N ALA A 326 -9.95 -4.32 10.41
CA ALA A 326 -10.71 -4.51 11.64
C ALA A 326 -10.83 -3.18 12.43
N VAL A 327 -11.98 -3.01 13.08
CA VAL A 327 -12.25 -1.90 14.01
C VAL A 327 -12.43 -2.42 15.44
N ASP A 328 -12.12 -1.59 16.43
CA ASP A 328 -12.36 -1.88 17.84
C ASP A 328 -13.85 -1.75 18.21
N PHE A 329 -14.19 -1.99 19.49
CA PHE A 329 -15.55 -1.84 20.02
C PHE A 329 -16.10 -0.40 20.00
N ASN A 330 -15.29 0.58 19.63
CA ASN A 330 -15.68 1.98 19.44
C ASN A 330 -15.59 2.39 17.96
N ASP A 331 -15.59 1.43 17.02
CA ASP A 331 -15.43 1.65 15.58
C ASP A 331 -14.12 2.35 15.17
N ARG A 332 -13.06 2.27 15.98
CA ARG A 332 -11.75 2.82 15.64
C ARG A 332 -10.91 1.80 14.87
N PRO A 333 -10.26 2.18 13.75
CA PRO A 333 -9.41 1.26 13.01
C PRO A 333 -8.25 0.72 13.87
N VAL A 334 -8.02 -0.59 13.81
CA VAL A 334 -7.00 -1.26 14.62
C VAL A 334 -5.63 -1.26 13.93
N ARG A 335 -5.61 -1.40 12.60
CA ARG A 335 -4.37 -1.55 11.82
C ARG A 335 -4.23 -0.52 10.70
N LEU A 336 -5.09 -0.59 9.68
CA LEU A 336 -5.09 0.40 8.59
C LEU A 336 -6.06 1.53 8.89
N PHE A 337 -5.68 2.76 8.55
CA PHE A 337 -6.64 3.86 8.53
C PHE A 337 -7.74 3.57 7.51
N LEU A 338 -8.99 3.85 7.87
CA LEU A 338 -10.14 3.61 7.01
C LEU A 338 -10.78 4.92 6.54
N ASP A 339 -11.42 4.87 5.38
CA ASP A 339 -12.36 5.90 4.90
C ASP A 339 -13.73 5.73 5.58
N ASN A 340 -14.68 6.62 5.25
CA ASN A 340 -16.02 6.63 5.82
C ASN A 340 -16.88 5.42 5.41
N ASN A 341 -16.39 4.58 4.48
CA ASN A 341 -16.99 3.33 4.07
C ASN A 341 -16.31 2.10 4.68
N ASN A 342 -15.35 2.30 5.60
CA ASN A 342 -14.51 1.25 6.17
C ASN A 342 -13.56 0.60 5.14
N ASN A 343 -13.25 1.27 4.03
CA ASN A 343 -12.21 0.82 3.11
C ASN A 343 -10.84 1.35 3.56
N PRO A 344 -9.73 0.64 3.30
CA PRO A 344 -8.39 1.10 3.67
C PRO A 344 -7.98 2.38 2.93
N LYS A 345 -7.45 3.39 3.61
CA LYS A 345 -6.89 4.56 2.92
C LYS A 345 -5.57 4.18 2.26
N PHE A 346 -5.38 4.59 1.00
CA PHE A 346 -4.15 4.36 0.26
C PHE A 346 -3.39 5.66 0.01
N TRP A 347 -2.07 5.56 -0.02
CA TRP A 347 -1.17 6.66 -0.34
C TRP A 347 -0.22 6.28 -1.47
N GLN A 348 0.14 7.26 -2.28
CA GLN A 348 1.07 7.09 -3.40
C GLN A 348 2.05 8.27 -3.44
N MET A 349 3.27 8.02 -3.92
CA MET A 349 4.26 9.07 -4.15
C MET A 349 3.76 10.09 -5.18
N GLY A 350 4.07 11.37 -4.95
CA GLY A 350 3.83 12.42 -5.92
C GLY A 350 4.86 12.42 -7.06
N PRO A 351 4.66 13.24 -8.10
CA PRO A 351 5.56 13.35 -9.25
C PRO A 351 7.04 13.57 -8.90
N GLU A 352 7.36 14.42 -7.92
CA GLU A 352 8.75 14.74 -7.58
C GLU A 352 9.42 13.60 -6.80
N ALA A 353 8.70 12.95 -5.89
CA ALA A 353 9.16 11.73 -5.22
C ALA A 353 9.40 10.58 -6.21
N ILE A 354 8.51 10.38 -7.18
CA ILE A 354 8.68 9.37 -8.24
C ILE A 354 9.93 9.68 -9.07
N LYS A 355 10.12 10.93 -9.46
CA LYS A 355 11.31 11.37 -10.20
C LYS A 355 12.60 11.05 -9.44
N MET A 356 12.64 11.28 -8.13
CA MET A 356 13.77 10.89 -7.28
C MET A 356 13.98 9.37 -7.25
N ALA A 357 12.92 8.57 -7.16
CA ALA A 357 13.00 7.12 -7.15
C ALA A 357 13.54 6.56 -8.48
N LEU A 358 13.05 7.09 -9.61
CA LEU A 358 13.55 6.77 -10.95
C LEU A 358 15.02 7.13 -11.10
N ALA A 359 15.41 8.31 -10.62
CA ALA A 359 16.80 8.74 -10.64
C ALA A 359 17.71 7.81 -9.82
N ALA A 360 17.27 7.39 -8.63
CA ALA A 360 18.02 6.46 -7.79
C ALA A 360 18.21 5.09 -8.46
N ARG A 361 17.15 4.53 -9.09
CA ARG A 361 17.25 3.27 -9.86
C ARG A 361 18.20 3.41 -11.05
N ALA A 362 18.09 4.49 -11.82
CA ALA A 362 18.99 4.72 -12.95
C ALA A 362 20.45 4.84 -12.51
N TRP A 363 20.69 5.56 -11.41
CA TRP A 363 22.03 5.77 -10.87
C TRP A 363 22.66 4.48 -10.34
N GLU A 364 21.88 3.67 -9.63
CA GLU A 364 22.31 2.34 -9.16
C GLU A 364 22.72 1.45 -10.33
N PHE A 365 21.92 1.43 -11.41
CA PHE A 365 22.28 0.71 -12.63
C PHE A 365 23.60 1.21 -13.23
N ILE A 366 23.81 2.53 -13.32
CA ILE A 366 25.05 3.10 -13.89
C ILE A 366 26.30 2.68 -13.09
N ILE A 367 26.19 2.62 -11.76
CA ILE A 367 27.30 2.20 -10.89
C ILE A 367 27.67 0.73 -11.13
N ASN A 368 26.67 -0.13 -11.34
CA ASN A 368 26.86 -1.57 -11.45
C ASN A 368 27.11 -2.06 -12.89
N HIS A 369 26.63 -1.31 -13.90
CA HIS A 369 26.66 -1.70 -15.30
C HIS A 369 27.53 -0.75 -16.15
N ASN A 370 28.84 -0.85 -15.95
CA ASN A 370 29.87 -0.12 -16.71
C ASN A 370 31.10 -1.00 -16.98
N ASP A 371 31.94 -0.57 -17.92
CA ASP A 371 33.11 -1.33 -18.38
C ASP A 371 34.08 -1.69 -17.25
N GLU A 372 34.31 -0.77 -16.29
CA GLU A 372 35.18 -1.03 -15.15
C GLU A 372 34.64 -2.15 -14.25
N THR A 373 33.34 -2.14 -14.00
CA THR A 373 32.67 -3.14 -13.15
C THR A 373 32.63 -4.49 -13.85
N TYR A 374 32.37 -4.52 -15.16
CA TYR A 374 32.41 -5.74 -15.95
C TYR A 374 33.81 -6.34 -16.02
N ALA A 375 34.84 -5.51 -16.17
CA ALA A 375 36.23 -5.96 -16.12
C ALA A 375 36.58 -6.56 -14.74
N LEU A 376 36.13 -5.94 -13.66
CA LEU A 376 36.30 -6.45 -12.29
C LEU A 376 35.61 -7.81 -12.11
N ILE A 377 34.34 -7.92 -12.50
CA ILE A 377 33.56 -9.16 -12.43
C ILE A 377 34.26 -10.30 -13.18
N ARG A 378 34.68 -10.04 -14.42
CA ARG A 378 35.42 -11.03 -15.24
C ARG A 378 36.74 -11.42 -14.60
N SER A 379 37.44 -10.49 -13.97
CA SER A 379 38.69 -10.75 -13.25
C SER A 379 38.45 -11.65 -12.02
N MET A 380 37.39 -11.38 -11.24
CA MET A 380 36.98 -12.21 -10.11
C MET A 380 36.61 -13.64 -10.53
N LEU A 381 35.84 -13.79 -11.62
CA LEU A 381 35.44 -15.10 -12.15
C LEU A 381 36.63 -15.90 -12.70
N ASN A 382 37.62 -15.24 -13.28
CA ASN A 382 38.83 -15.88 -13.81
C ASN A 382 39.91 -16.16 -12.75
N GLY A 383 39.65 -15.86 -11.47
CA GLY A 383 40.61 -16.06 -10.38
C GLY A 383 41.89 -15.24 -10.54
N GLN A 384 41.83 -14.10 -11.24
CA GLN A 384 43.00 -13.23 -11.41
C GLN A 384 43.26 -12.43 -10.14
N ASN A 385 44.51 -12.49 -9.64
CA ASN A 385 44.96 -11.82 -8.42
C ASN A 385 44.74 -10.29 -8.48
N LEU A 386 43.77 -9.78 -7.73
CA LEU A 386 43.51 -8.34 -7.57
C LEU A 386 44.08 -7.75 -6.27
N THR A 387 45.08 -8.41 -5.67
CA THR A 387 45.70 -7.92 -4.42
C THR A 387 47.21 -8.22 -4.32
N PRO A 388 48.04 -7.27 -3.87
CA PRO A 388 49.43 -7.55 -3.49
C PRO A 388 49.50 -8.43 -2.23
N LYS A 389 50.53 -9.28 -2.15
CA LYS A 389 50.76 -10.21 -1.03
C LYS A 389 50.67 -9.52 0.34
N ARG A 390 49.82 -10.08 1.20
CA ARG A 390 49.65 -9.63 2.58
C ARG A 390 50.84 -10.11 3.41
N THR A 391 51.54 -9.21 4.09
CA THR A 391 52.45 -9.58 5.19
C THR A 391 51.59 -9.85 6.43
N ASN A 392 50.97 -11.02 6.51
CA ASN A 392 50.22 -11.46 7.69
C ASN A 392 51.22 -11.84 8.81
N ILE A 393 51.64 -10.87 9.61
CA ILE A 393 52.14 -11.16 10.97
C ILE A 393 50.93 -11.15 11.87
N HIS A 394 50.62 -12.29 12.49
CA HIS A 394 49.55 -12.40 13.48
C HIS A 394 49.90 -11.56 14.70
N SER A 395 48.89 -10.99 15.37
CA SER A 395 49.10 -10.33 16.66
C SER A 395 49.34 -11.40 17.71
N ASP A 396 50.45 -11.32 18.43
CA ASP A 396 50.80 -12.25 19.53
C ASP A 396 49.68 -12.38 20.58
N VAL A 397 48.86 -11.34 20.74
CA VAL A 397 47.71 -11.31 21.67
C VAL A 397 46.56 -12.19 21.19
N ILE A 398 46.34 -12.28 19.87
CA ILE A 398 45.29 -13.11 19.27
C ILE A 398 45.70 -14.60 19.34
N GLU A 399 46.99 -14.90 19.13
CA GLU A 399 47.53 -16.26 19.28
C GLU A 399 47.37 -16.77 20.73
N GLN A 400 47.68 -15.94 21.74
CA GLN A 400 47.52 -16.29 23.16
C GLN A 400 46.05 -16.51 23.58
N LEU A 401 45.11 -15.76 22.99
CA LEU A 401 43.67 -15.93 23.26
C LEU A 401 43.11 -17.22 22.62
N ILE A 402 43.67 -17.66 21.49
CA ILE A 402 43.27 -18.91 20.83
C ILE A 402 43.80 -20.14 21.58
N GLU A 403 45.00 -20.07 22.16
CA GLU A 403 45.54 -21.14 23.02
C GLU A 403 44.71 -21.37 24.28
N LEU A 404 44.10 -20.32 24.85
CA LEU A 404 43.20 -20.42 26.02
C LEU A 404 41.85 -21.11 25.74
N VAL A 405 41.44 -21.23 24.47
CA VAL A 405 40.13 -21.79 24.06
C VAL A 405 40.26 -23.23 23.52
N LYS A 406 41.49 -23.71 23.33
CA LYS A 406 41.73 -25.12 23.01
C LYS A 406 41.54 -25.95 24.28
N PHE A 407 40.33 -26.47 24.49
CA PHE A 407 40.20 -27.71 25.24
C PHE A 407 41.02 -28.77 24.51
N GLU A 408 41.98 -29.38 25.19
CA GLU A 408 42.83 -30.41 24.59
C GLU A 408 41.97 -31.65 24.30
N GLU A 409 42.01 -32.13 23.04
CA GLU A 409 41.34 -33.36 22.58
C GLU A 409 41.66 -34.61 23.45
N ASP A 410 42.71 -34.55 24.27
CA ASP A 410 43.11 -35.62 25.17
C ASP A 410 42.28 -35.68 26.47
N GLU A 411 41.55 -34.63 26.85
CA GLU A 411 40.69 -34.63 28.05
C GLU A 411 39.32 -35.30 27.83
N LEU A 412 38.95 -35.60 26.59
CA LEU A 412 37.67 -36.23 26.21
C LEU A 412 37.75 -37.76 26.07
N LYS A 413 38.93 -38.37 26.24
CA LYS A 413 39.14 -39.80 25.95
C LYS A 413 38.65 -40.76 27.02
N ASP A 414 38.41 -40.29 28.24
CA ASP A 414 38.06 -41.14 29.40
C ASP A 414 36.65 -40.88 29.97
N ILE A 415 35.77 -40.20 29.23
CA ILE A 415 34.41 -39.84 29.71
C ILE A 415 33.43 -40.98 29.39
N THR A 416 32.71 -41.47 30.40
CA THR A 416 31.69 -42.51 30.21
C THR A 416 30.44 -41.95 29.48
N PRO A 417 29.66 -42.77 28.75
CA PRO A 417 28.48 -42.30 28.02
C PRO A 417 27.46 -41.51 28.86
N GLU A 418 27.35 -41.81 30.16
CA GLU A 418 26.45 -41.08 31.09
C GLU A 418 27.03 -39.75 31.61
N GLU A 419 28.33 -39.51 31.48
CA GLU A 419 28.99 -38.24 31.81
C GLU A 419 29.02 -37.29 30.60
N VAL A 420 29.02 -37.84 29.38
CA VAL A 420 28.88 -37.07 28.13
C VAL A 420 27.57 -36.29 28.08
N ASP A 421 26.46 -36.90 28.49
CA ASP A 421 25.15 -36.23 28.55
C ASP A 421 25.12 -35.08 29.58
N ARG A 422 25.85 -35.23 30.70
CA ARG A 422 25.92 -34.19 31.74
C ARG A 422 26.79 -33.00 31.34
N VAL A 423 27.90 -33.27 30.63
CA VAL A 423 28.79 -32.24 30.05
C VAL A 423 28.12 -31.55 28.86
N LEU A 424 27.32 -32.27 28.06
CA LEU A 424 26.46 -31.69 27.02
C LEU A 424 25.37 -30.81 27.62
N ASP A 425 24.70 -31.25 28.68
CA ASP A 425 23.65 -30.47 29.36
C ASP A 425 24.20 -29.18 30.01
N GLU A 426 25.41 -29.21 30.59
CA GLU A 426 26.09 -28.00 31.09
C GLU A 426 26.62 -27.10 29.96
N ALA A 427 27.04 -27.67 28.82
CA ALA A 427 27.43 -26.89 27.64
C ALA A 427 26.24 -26.26 26.89
N ILE A 428 25.05 -26.84 27.02
CA ILE A 428 23.79 -26.35 26.43
C ILE A 428 23.33 -25.03 27.09
N GLU A 429 23.70 -24.76 28.35
CA GLU A 429 23.47 -23.44 28.99
C GLU A 429 24.28 -22.30 28.36
N VAL A 430 25.31 -22.62 27.56
CA VAL A 430 26.18 -21.65 26.85
C VAL A 430 26.02 -21.77 25.34
N LEU A 431 24.78 -21.84 24.85
CA LEU A 431 24.45 -21.64 23.43
C LEU A 431 24.70 -20.17 22.97
N PHE A 432 25.90 -19.65 23.24
CA PHE A 432 26.52 -18.62 22.42
C PHE A 432 27.13 -19.34 21.21
N THR A 433 26.59 -18.98 20.04
CA THR A 433 27.09 -19.24 18.68
C THR A 433 28.44 -19.95 18.64
N ALA A 434 28.43 -21.28 18.43
CA ALA A 434 29.64 -22.05 18.19
C ALA A 434 30.51 -21.32 17.17
N ALA A 435 31.76 -21.02 17.55
CA ALA A 435 32.69 -20.39 16.62
C ALA A 435 32.90 -21.34 15.44
N THR A 436 32.87 -20.80 14.22
CA THR A 436 32.90 -21.51 12.93
C THR A 436 33.94 -22.64 12.86
N ASN A 437 35.07 -22.48 13.55
CA ASN A 437 36.15 -23.47 13.62
C ASN A 437 35.75 -24.79 14.32
N GLN A 438 34.81 -24.77 15.27
CA GLN A 438 34.37 -25.96 16.03
C GLN A 438 33.42 -26.86 15.21
N LEU A 439 32.81 -26.34 14.14
CA LEU A 439 31.94 -27.09 13.23
C LEU A 439 32.72 -27.75 12.07
N GLY A 440 34.06 -27.74 12.11
CA GLY A 440 34.90 -28.27 11.03
C GLY A 440 34.98 -27.36 9.79
N TYR A 441 34.45 -26.14 9.86
CA TYR A 441 34.68 -25.14 8.83
C TYR A 441 36.05 -24.50 9.04
N VAL A 442 36.99 -24.82 8.14
CA VAL A 442 38.25 -24.09 8.02
C VAL A 442 37.96 -22.75 7.35
N ARG A 443 38.38 -21.66 8.01
CA ARG A 443 38.40 -20.31 7.44
C ARG A 443 39.19 -20.34 6.12
N GLN A 444 38.54 -20.23 4.95
CA GLN A 444 39.21 -20.39 3.66
C GLN A 444 40.21 -19.26 3.32
N TYR A 445 40.33 -18.25 4.19
CA TYR A 445 41.26 -17.12 4.00
C TYR A 445 42.73 -17.40 4.27
N SER A 446 43.14 -18.57 4.77
CA SER A 446 44.59 -18.82 4.92
C SER A 446 45.30 -18.97 3.56
N ASP A 447 44.57 -19.38 2.51
CA ASP A 447 45.21 -19.89 1.29
C ASP A 447 44.76 -19.21 -0.02
N ARG A 448 43.79 -18.27 -0.02
CA ARG A 448 43.36 -17.56 -1.24
C ARG A 448 43.78 -16.08 -1.28
N GLU A 449 44.51 -15.71 -2.35
CA GLU A 449 45.16 -14.41 -2.58
C GLU A 449 44.27 -13.34 -3.29
N ASP A 450 42.96 -13.56 -3.42
CA ASP A 450 42.18 -13.07 -4.57
C ASP A 450 41.31 -11.80 -4.40
N LEU A 451 41.19 -11.14 -3.24
CA LEU A 451 40.44 -9.86 -3.15
C LEU A 451 40.91 -8.80 -2.13
N SER A 452 41.10 -7.56 -2.62
CA SER A 452 41.40 -6.37 -1.81
C SER A 452 40.15 -5.82 -1.12
N ARG A 453 40.17 -5.71 0.22
CA ARG A 453 39.09 -5.05 1.00
C ARG A 453 38.78 -3.63 0.53
N LYS A 454 39.79 -2.90 0.03
CA LYS A 454 39.63 -1.52 -0.48
C LYS A 454 38.92 -1.48 -1.83
N ILE A 455 39.20 -2.43 -2.71
CA ILE A 455 38.53 -2.53 -4.03
C ILE A 455 37.09 -2.99 -3.83
N ALA A 456 36.88 -4.01 -2.99
CA ALA A 456 35.55 -4.48 -2.60
C ALA A 456 34.71 -3.38 -1.94
N ALA A 457 35.30 -2.57 -1.04
CA ALA A 457 34.59 -1.45 -0.42
C ALA A 457 34.27 -0.31 -1.41
N ASN A 458 35.15 -0.07 -2.40
CA ASN A 458 34.95 1.00 -3.38
C ASN A 458 33.93 0.64 -4.47
N LYS A 459 33.88 -0.63 -4.90
CA LYS A 459 32.98 -1.10 -5.96
C LYS A 459 31.75 -1.85 -5.43
N GLY A 460 31.75 -2.19 -4.14
CA GLY A 460 30.64 -2.86 -3.49
C GLY A 460 30.41 -4.30 -3.95
N LEU A 461 31.44 -5.00 -4.46
CA LEU A 461 31.34 -6.40 -4.91
C LEU A 461 32.29 -7.31 -4.14
N ILE A 462 31.83 -8.54 -3.87
CA ILE A 462 32.56 -9.61 -3.19
C ILE A 462 32.32 -10.95 -3.89
N LEU A 463 33.22 -11.92 -3.74
CA LEU A 463 32.97 -13.29 -4.17
C LEU A 463 32.39 -14.06 -2.98
N THR A 464 31.16 -14.57 -3.11
CA THR A 464 30.49 -15.32 -2.04
C THR A 464 30.94 -16.79 -2.03
N SER A 465 30.52 -17.56 -1.02
CA SER A 465 30.74 -19.01 -0.94
C SER A 465 30.18 -19.77 -2.16
N THR A 466 29.25 -19.16 -2.90
CA THR A 466 28.71 -19.73 -4.13
C THR A 466 29.60 -19.54 -5.35
N GLY A 467 30.71 -18.80 -5.23
CA GLY A 467 31.62 -18.52 -6.34
C GLY A 467 31.09 -17.51 -7.34
N ILE A 468 30.12 -16.69 -6.95
CA ILE A 468 29.52 -15.64 -7.81
C ILE A 468 29.85 -14.26 -7.23
N PRO A 469 30.33 -13.31 -8.04
CA PRO A 469 30.44 -11.91 -7.65
C PRO A 469 29.07 -11.37 -7.23
N SER A 470 28.95 -10.94 -5.98
CA SER A 470 27.71 -10.44 -5.39
C SER A 470 27.94 -9.10 -4.71
N SER A 471 26.87 -8.32 -4.53
CA SER A 471 26.90 -7.06 -3.80
C SER A 471 27.39 -7.26 -2.37
N LEU A 472 28.21 -6.33 -1.87
CA LEU A 472 28.60 -6.28 -0.46
C LEU A 472 27.38 -6.12 0.46
N TYR A 473 26.31 -5.50 -0.03
CA TYR A 473 25.04 -5.38 0.68
C TYR A 473 24.28 -6.72 0.80
N ALA A 474 24.71 -7.77 0.11
CA ALA A 474 24.21 -9.12 0.33
C ALA A 474 24.71 -9.72 1.67
N LEU A 475 25.82 -9.20 2.23
CA LEU A 475 26.37 -9.70 3.49
C LEU A 475 25.49 -9.36 4.69
N GLY A 476 25.14 -10.38 5.48
CA GLY A 476 24.48 -10.23 6.78
C GLY A 476 22.99 -9.86 6.71
N GLY A 477 22.42 -9.74 5.50
CA GLY A 477 20.99 -9.58 5.28
C GLY A 477 20.33 -10.90 4.88
N MET A 478 19.08 -11.11 5.28
CA MET A 478 18.27 -12.16 4.66
C MET A 478 18.00 -11.73 3.22
N PRO A 479 18.44 -12.48 2.19
CA PRO A 479 18.21 -12.09 0.80
C PRO A 479 16.73 -11.78 0.57
N PRO A 480 16.39 -10.70 -0.16
CA PRO A 480 15.01 -10.27 -0.33
C PRO A 480 14.18 -11.41 -0.92
N VAL A 481 13.18 -11.84 -0.15
CA VAL A 481 12.13 -12.73 -0.64
C VAL A 481 10.95 -11.85 -0.99
N THR A 482 10.62 -11.75 -2.26
CA THR A 482 9.71 -10.72 -2.76
C THR A 482 8.78 -11.27 -3.84
N GLY A 483 7.50 -10.93 -3.71
CA GLY A 483 6.49 -11.22 -4.73
C GLY A 483 6.37 -10.13 -5.79
N TRP A 484 7.31 -9.19 -5.87
CA TRP A 484 7.29 -8.07 -6.81
C TRP A 484 8.39 -8.19 -7.86
N LYS A 485 8.02 -8.18 -9.14
CA LYS A 485 8.96 -8.24 -10.27
C LYS A 485 10.01 -7.14 -10.16
N ASP A 486 9.57 -5.94 -9.84
CA ASP A 486 10.37 -4.71 -9.76
C ASP A 486 11.52 -4.79 -8.74
N VAL A 487 11.31 -5.55 -7.66
CA VAL A 487 12.32 -5.78 -6.61
C VAL A 487 13.28 -6.90 -7.03
N LEU A 488 12.76 -7.96 -7.66
CA LEU A 488 13.57 -9.06 -8.18
C LEU A 488 14.56 -8.57 -9.25
N THR A 489 14.08 -7.77 -10.21
CA THR A 489 14.89 -7.25 -11.30
C THR A 489 15.99 -6.31 -10.80
N THR A 490 15.65 -5.37 -9.91
CA THR A 490 16.66 -4.47 -9.34
C THR A 490 17.67 -5.19 -8.47
N ALA A 491 17.24 -6.11 -7.59
CA ALA A 491 18.17 -6.87 -6.78
C ALA A 491 19.17 -7.65 -7.66
N ALA A 492 18.68 -8.32 -8.71
CA ALA A 492 19.53 -9.04 -9.66
C ALA A 492 20.53 -8.11 -10.38
N LEU A 493 20.09 -6.95 -10.85
CA LEU A 493 20.95 -5.95 -11.51
C LEU A 493 21.96 -5.31 -10.54
N SER A 494 21.63 -5.27 -9.25
CA SER A 494 22.57 -4.92 -8.17
C SER A 494 23.53 -6.06 -7.78
N PHE A 495 23.49 -7.21 -8.46
CA PHE A 495 24.21 -8.44 -8.08
C PHE A 495 23.86 -8.93 -6.67
N MET A 496 22.60 -8.77 -6.26
CA MET A 496 22.07 -9.23 -4.99
C MET A 496 21.10 -10.39 -5.21
N ASP A 497 21.37 -11.52 -4.56
CA ASP A 497 20.49 -12.68 -4.60
C ASP A 497 19.08 -12.31 -4.08
N SER A 498 18.05 -12.68 -4.83
CA SER A 498 16.65 -12.45 -4.47
C SER A 498 15.80 -13.66 -4.82
N TYR A 499 14.69 -13.86 -4.12
CA TYR A 499 13.89 -15.07 -4.26
C TYR A 499 12.41 -14.77 -4.43
N VAL A 500 11.77 -15.43 -5.40
CA VAL A 500 10.32 -15.56 -5.42
C VAL A 500 9.87 -16.33 -4.16
N PRO A 501 8.90 -15.82 -3.37
CA PRO A 501 8.45 -16.45 -2.12
C PRO A 501 7.74 -17.78 -2.34
N HIS A 502 7.79 -18.61 -1.31
CA HIS A 502 6.90 -19.75 -1.13
C HIS A 502 6.01 -19.49 0.09
N ASN A 503 4.88 -18.81 -0.13
CA ASN A 503 3.89 -18.45 0.90
C ASN A 503 2.47 -18.82 0.42
N SER A 504 1.44 -18.62 1.24
CA SER A 504 0.05 -19.00 0.93
C SER A 504 -0.48 -18.53 -0.44
N ILE A 505 0.03 -17.42 -0.97
CA ILE A 505 -0.36 -16.88 -2.29
C ILE A 505 0.48 -17.53 -3.40
N PHE A 506 1.78 -17.67 -3.17
CA PHE A 506 2.72 -18.30 -4.09
C PHE A 506 2.91 -19.80 -3.85
N VAL A 507 1.97 -20.49 -3.18
CA VAL A 507 1.95 -21.97 -3.16
C VAL A 507 1.77 -22.47 -4.59
N ASN A 508 1.00 -21.74 -5.40
CA ASN A 508 0.83 -21.99 -6.82
C ASN A 508 2.19 -21.92 -7.55
N LYS A 509 2.60 -23.07 -8.11
CA LYS A 509 3.88 -23.25 -8.81
C LYS A 509 3.93 -22.48 -10.11
N GLU A 510 2.82 -22.44 -10.84
CA GLU A 510 2.71 -21.71 -12.11
C GLU A 510 2.89 -20.22 -11.90
N LEU A 511 2.26 -19.63 -10.87
CA LEU A 511 2.39 -18.21 -10.55
C LEU A 511 3.83 -17.85 -10.14
N ARG A 512 4.49 -18.69 -9.35
CA ARG A 512 5.91 -18.50 -9.00
C ARG A 512 6.80 -18.50 -10.23
N LEU A 513 6.60 -19.48 -11.12
CA LEU A 513 7.38 -19.58 -12.34
C LEU A 513 7.12 -18.40 -13.27
N GLN A 514 5.86 -17.96 -13.40
CA GLN A 514 5.49 -16.78 -14.19
C GLN A 514 6.17 -15.51 -13.67
N LEU A 515 6.23 -15.31 -12.35
CA LEU A 515 6.94 -14.17 -11.77
C LEU A 515 8.45 -14.22 -12.04
N PHE A 516 9.06 -15.41 -11.91
CA PHE A 516 10.47 -15.62 -12.25
C PHE A 516 10.75 -15.31 -13.73
N ILE A 517 9.94 -15.87 -14.65
CA ILE A 517 10.07 -15.64 -16.09
C ILE A 517 9.90 -14.15 -16.42
N SER A 518 8.91 -13.50 -15.83
CA SER A 518 8.67 -12.07 -16.05
C SER A 518 9.86 -11.21 -15.60
N ALA A 519 10.47 -11.51 -14.44
CA ALA A 519 11.67 -10.82 -13.97
C ALA A 519 12.89 -11.11 -14.87
N ARG A 520 13.06 -12.34 -15.32
CA ARG A 520 14.14 -12.73 -16.25
C ARG A 520 14.01 -12.00 -17.58
N ASP A 521 12.82 -12.02 -18.19
CA ASP A 521 12.58 -11.41 -19.50
C ASP A 521 12.82 -9.89 -19.44
N ALA A 522 12.42 -9.26 -18.34
CA ALA A 522 12.72 -7.86 -18.05
C ALA A 522 14.24 -7.54 -18.02
N ILE A 523 15.09 -8.49 -17.61
CA ILE A 523 16.56 -8.35 -17.66
C ILE A 523 17.08 -8.58 -19.09
N LEU A 524 16.64 -9.66 -19.75
CA LEU A 524 17.05 -10.01 -21.13
C LEU A 524 16.76 -8.87 -22.11
N GLU A 525 15.63 -8.20 -21.90
CA GLU A 525 15.22 -7.06 -22.70
C GLU A 525 16.21 -5.89 -22.70
N LEU A 526 17.01 -5.73 -21.64
CA LEU A 526 18.03 -4.67 -21.56
C LEU A 526 19.18 -4.89 -22.55
N GLY A 527 19.41 -6.12 -23.02
CA GLY A 527 20.48 -6.44 -23.97
C GLY A 527 21.88 -6.22 -23.39
N LEU A 528 22.12 -6.70 -22.17
CA LEU A 528 23.44 -6.66 -21.53
C LEU A 528 24.42 -7.60 -22.27
N PRO A 529 25.74 -7.45 -22.09
CA PRO A 529 26.70 -8.46 -22.57
C PRO A 529 26.31 -9.84 -22.04
N SER A 530 26.36 -10.87 -22.89
CA SER A 530 25.75 -12.18 -22.60
C SER A 530 26.29 -12.85 -21.32
N ASP A 531 27.57 -12.63 -20.99
CA ASP A 531 28.21 -13.13 -19.78
C ASP A 531 27.69 -12.42 -18.52
N ILE A 532 27.48 -11.10 -18.61
CA ILE A 532 26.90 -10.28 -17.53
C ILE A 532 25.42 -10.57 -17.37
N GLU A 533 24.69 -10.71 -18.46
CA GLU A 533 23.26 -11.05 -18.45
C GLU A 533 23.00 -12.37 -17.71
N GLN A 534 23.78 -13.40 -18.02
CA GLN A 534 23.68 -14.69 -17.33
C GLN A 534 24.05 -14.60 -15.85
N LEU A 535 25.05 -13.78 -15.51
CA LEU A 535 25.42 -13.50 -14.13
C LEU A 535 24.28 -12.82 -13.36
N VAL A 536 23.65 -11.80 -13.95
CA VAL A 536 22.50 -11.09 -13.37
C VAL A 536 21.33 -12.06 -13.16
N ILE A 537 20.99 -12.88 -14.16
CA ILE A 537 19.93 -13.90 -14.05
C ILE A 537 20.27 -14.93 -12.95
N ALA A 538 21.54 -15.24 -12.72
CA ALA A 538 21.93 -16.16 -11.66
C ALA A 538 21.51 -15.66 -10.26
N HIS A 539 21.36 -14.35 -10.05
CA HIS A 539 20.87 -13.75 -8.81
C HIS A 539 19.34 -13.80 -8.63
N LEU A 540 18.60 -14.26 -9.66
CA LEU A 540 17.17 -14.55 -9.55
C LEU A 540 16.95 -15.98 -9.05
N GLY A 541 16.28 -16.10 -7.91
CA GLY A 541 16.02 -17.38 -7.26
C GLY A 541 14.54 -17.68 -7.04
N ILE A 542 14.26 -18.94 -6.74
CA ILE A 542 12.94 -19.42 -6.37
C ILE A 542 13.00 -20.10 -5.01
N SER A 543 12.05 -19.76 -4.14
CA SER A 543 11.86 -20.47 -2.88
C SER A 543 10.95 -21.68 -3.06
N VAL A 544 11.27 -22.76 -2.37
CA VAL A 544 10.47 -24.00 -2.28
C VAL A 544 10.31 -24.41 -0.83
N GLY A 545 9.26 -25.19 -0.53
CA GLY A 545 9.04 -25.76 0.80
C GLY A 545 9.18 -27.28 0.82
N THR A 546 8.48 -27.91 1.77
CA THR A 546 8.32 -29.37 1.82
C THR A 546 7.13 -29.79 0.96
N GLU A 547 7.36 -29.88 -0.34
CA GLU A 547 6.39 -30.36 -1.34
C GLU A 547 6.56 -31.86 -1.60
N ASP A 548 5.64 -32.48 -2.35
CA ASP A 548 5.82 -33.85 -2.85
C ASP A 548 7.06 -33.94 -3.77
N TYR A 549 7.79 -35.05 -3.70
CA TYR A 549 9.04 -35.27 -4.44
C TYR A 549 8.86 -35.11 -5.95
N HIS A 550 7.86 -35.78 -6.53
CA HIS A 550 7.68 -35.81 -7.99
C HIS A 550 7.25 -34.45 -8.50
N ASP A 551 6.31 -33.82 -7.80
CA ASP A 551 5.82 -32.49 -8.16
C ASP A 551 6.91 -31.42 -8.00
N LEU A 552 7.82 -31.56 -7.03
CA LEU A 552 8.96 -30.67 -6.86
C LEU A 552 9.99 -30.88 -7.97
N ALA A 553 10.30 -32.13 -8.31
CA ALA A 553 11.25 -32.46 -9.37
C ALA A 553 10.79 -31.92 -10.74
N GLU A 554 9.51 -32.07 -11.08
CA GLU A 554 8.95 -31.51 -12.32
C GLU A 554 9.07 -29.98 -12.35
N PHE A 555 8.69 -29.33 -11.25
CA PHE A 555 8.78 -27.88 -11.11
C PHE A 555 10.23 -27.37 -11.23
N VAL A 556 11.17 -28.00 -10.51
CA VAL A 556 12.59 -27.65 -10.57
C VAL A 556 13.14 -27.79 -11.98
N ASN A 557 12.84 -28.90 -12.66
CA ASN A 557 13.25 -29.12 -14.05
C ASN A 557 12.72 -28.02 -14.98
N LYS A 558 11.46 -27.63 -14.82
CA LYS A 558 10.84 -26.58 -15.63
C LYS A 558 11.51 -25.22 -15.37
N ALA A 559 11.66 -24.83 -14.11
CA ALA A 559 12.32 -23.58 -13.73
C ALA A 559 13.81 -23.53 -14.14
N ALA A 560 14.54 -24.65 -14.03
CA ALA A 560 15.94 -24.74 -14.46
C ALA A 560 16.09 -24.54 -15.98
N ARG A 561 15.17 -25.08 -16.80
CA ARG A 561 15.14 -24.82 -18.25
C ARG A 561 14.87 -23.36 -18.59
N GLU A 562 14.14 -22.66 -17.73
CA GLU A 562 13.93 -21.22 -17.84
C GLU A 562 15.11 -20.39 -17.29
N GLY A 563 16.19 -21.03 -16.81
CA GLY A 563 17.42 -20.35 -16.37
C GLY A 563 17.56 -20.18 -14.85
N CYS A 564 16.66 -20.74 -14.04
CA CYS A 564 16.77 -20.65 -12.58
C CYS A 564 17.92 -21.53 -12.06
N SER A 565 18.92 -20.90 -11.45
CA SER A 565 20.06 -21.59 -10.83
C SER A 565 20.18 -21.34 -9.32
N LEU A 566 19.33 -20.47 -8.76
CA LEU A 566 19.36 -20.08 -7.35
C LEU A 566 18.10 -20.56 -6.62
N TRP A 567 18.29 -21.32 -5.55
CA TRP A 567 17.22 -22.01 -4.85
C TRP A 567 17.28 -21.73 -3.36
N ARG A 568 16.10 -21.49 -2.76
CA ARG A 568 15.95 -21.41 -1.31
C ARG A 568 14.95 -22.45 -0.83
N VAL A 569 15.38 -23.37 0.02
CA VAL A 569 14.49 -24.29 0.72
C VAL A 569 14.10 -23.64 2.04
N TYR A 570 12.82 -23.26 2.17
CA TYR A 570 12.27 -22.66 3.37
C TYR A 570 11.39 -23.65 4.14
N THR A 571 11.83 -24.06 5.33
CA THR A 571 11.10 -25.03 6.15
C THR A 571 11.58 -25.01 7.60
N THR A 572 10.62 -25.13 8.53
CA THR A 572 10.88 -25.35 9.96
C THR A 572 10.79 -26.83 10.34
N ASN A 573 10.58 -27.73 9.37
CA ASN A 573 10.41 -29.15 9.61
C ASN A 573 11.78 -29.84 9.83
N PRO A 574 12.06 -30.42 11.01
CA PRO A 574 13.29 -31.18 11.26
C PRO A 574 13.31 -32.54 10.52
N GLY A 575 12.18 -32.96 9.94
CA GLY A 575 12.00 -34.26 9.31
C GLY A 575 12.79 -34.45 8.01
N ARG A 576 12.85 -35.71 7.55
CA ARG A 576 13.63 -36.13 6.36
C ARG A 576 13.26 -35.37 5.08
N GLN A 577 12.00 -34.92 4.97
CA GLN A 577 11.46 -34.19 3.82
C GLN A 577 12.24 -32.91 3.48
N THR A 578 12.84 -32.23 4.47
CA THR A 578 13.66 -31.02 4.22
C THR A 578 14.96 -31.34 3.48
N VAL A 579 15.60 -32.45 3.83
CA VAL A 579 16.81 -32.94 3.15
C VAL A 579 16.45 -33.39 1.72
N THR A 580 15.28 -34.03 1.59
CA THR A 580 14.74 -34.48 0.30
C THR A 580 14.50 -33.33 -0.68
N SER A 581 14.06 -32.14 -0.26
CA SER A 581 13.90 -31.01 -1.18
C SER A 581 15.23 -30.54 -1.79
N ALA A 582 16.31 -30.49 -1.00
CA ALA A 582 17.64 -30.12 -1.49
C ALA A 582 18.23 -31.20 -2.40
N GLU A 583 18.03 -32.48 -2.06
CA GLU A 583 18.36 -33.63 -2.93
C GLU A 583 17.64 -33.54 -4.27
N VAL A 584 16.33 -33.31 -4.28
CA VAL A 584 15.51 -33.16 -5.50
C VAL A 584 16.03 -32.02 -6.37
N ILE A 585 16.34 -30.87 -5.77
CA ILE A 585 16.87 -29.72 -6.54
C ILE A 585 18.18 -30.11 -7.22
N ARG A 586 19.09 -30.76 -6.47
CA ARG A 586 20.38 -31.19 -6.99
C ARG A 586 20.21 -32.21 -8.12
N ASP A 587 19.44 -33.27 -7.89
CA ASP A 587 19.22 -34.36 -8.85
C ASP A 587 18.53 -33.88 -10.13
N ALA A 588 17.49 -33.06 -10.01
CA ALA A 588 16.75 -32.55 -11.15
C ALA A 588 17.62 -31.62 -12.03
N THR A 589 18.39 -30.73 -11.41
CA THR A 589 19.25 -29.78 -12.15
C THR A 589 20.44 -30.46 -12.84
N GLU A 590 20.92 -31.59 -12.31
CA GLU A 590 21.96 -32.42 -12.93
C GLU A 590 21.46 -33.30 -14.08
N GLN A 591 20.15 -33.58 -14.17
CA GLN A 591 19.55 -34.34 -15.28
C GLN A 591 19.19 -33.48 -16.50
N SER A 592 19.01 -32.17 -16.33
CA SER A 592 18.64 -31.21 -17.40
C SER A 592 19.77 -30.86 -18.40
N VAL A 593 20.80 -31.69 -18.50
CA VAL A 593 22.13 -31.35 -19.05
C VAL A 593 22.26 -31.63 -20.56
N GLU A 594 21.29 -31.18 -21.35
CA GLU A 594 21.40 -31.07 -22.81
C GLU A 594 21.08 -29.64 -23.24
N THR A 595 21.98 -28.69 -23.01
CA THR A 595 21.91 -27.36 -23.68
C THR A 595 23.27 -26.67 -23.70
N SER A 596 23.70 -26.32 -24.92
CA SER A 596 24.80 -25.44 -25.36
C SER A 596 26.07 -25.30 -24.49
N GLU A 597 27.17 -25.83 -25.04
CA GLU A 597 28.53 -25.90 -24.50
C GLU A 597 29.21 -24.54 -24.24
N THR A 598 28.65 -23.43 -24.75
CA THR A 598 29.25 -22.09 -24.64
C THR A 598 29.08 -21.45 -23.25
N ILE A 599 28.04 -21.81 -22.51
CA ILE A 599 27.70 -21.23 -21.19
C ILE A 599 28.59 -21.79 -20.07
N ARG A 600 29.07 -23.04 -20.20
CA ARG A 600 29.89 -23.71 -19.19
C ARG A 600 31.28 -23.11 -18.99
N GLN A 601 31.79 -22.32 -19.94
CA GLN A 601 33.19 -21.90 -19.93
C GLN A 601 33.49 -20.68 -19.04
N ILE A 602 32.49 -19.88 -18.68
CA ILE A 602 32.70 -18.67 -17.86
C ILE A 602 32.25 -18.87 -16.41
N VAL A 603 31.12 -19.55 -16.18
CA VAL A 603 30.63 -19.85 -14.83
C VAL A 603 29.89 -21.19 -14.86
N GLN A 604 30.49 -22.27 -14.34
CA GLN A 604 29.80 -23.56 -14.17
C GLN A 604 28.74 -23.45 -13.06
N LEU A 605 27.61 -22.80 -13.35
CA LEU A 605 26.55 -22.58 -12.36
C LEU A 605 25.78 -23.87 -12.10
N LYS A 606 26.36 -24.73 -11.25
CA LYS A 606 25.61 -25.74 -10.51
C LYS A 606 24.52 -25.04 -9.70
N ALA A 607 23.40 -25.72 -9.46
CA ALA A 607 22.33 -25.19 -8.63
C ALA A 607 22.89 -24.69 -7.28
N ARG A 608 22.65 -23.41 -6.98
CA ARG A 608 23.02 -22.77 -5.73
C ARG A 608 21.88 -22.94 -4.75
N ILE A 609 22.09 -23.72 -3.70
CA ILE A 609 21.04 -24.11 -2.77
C ILE A 609 21.32 -23.47 -1.42
N SER A 610 20.35 -22.70 -0.93
CA SER A 610 20.31 -22.18 0.43
C SER A 610 19.20 -22.88 1.22
N VAL A 611 19.47 -23.34 2.43
CA VAL A 611 18.48 -24.05 3.26
C VAL A 611 18.33 -23.40 4.63
N GLY A 612 17.09 -23.11 5.02
CA GLY A 612 16.76 -22.86 6.43
C GLY A 612 15.33 -22.39 6.69
N PRO A 613 14.96 -22.10 7.95
CA PRO A 613 15.82 -22.15 9.12
C PRO A 613 16.34 -23.57 9.42
N ILE A 614 17.63 -23.69 9.74
CA ILE A 614 18.20 -24.92 10.29
C ILE A 614 17.72 -25.05 11.73
N VAL A 615 17.12 -26.19 12.05
CA VAL A 615 16.48 -26.43 13.35
C VAL A 615 17.30 -27.32 14.29
N ASN A 616 18.32 -28.03 13.80
CA ASN A 616 19.30 -28.75 14.62
C ASN A 616 20.58 -29.13 13.85
N LEU A 617 21.61 -29.54 14.59
CA LEU A 617 22.93 -29.93 14.07
C LEU A 617 22.87 -31.16 13.12
N ASN A 618 22.02 -32.15 13.40
CA ASN A 618 21.88 -33.35 12.55
C ASN A 618 21.34 -32.99 11.15
N GLN A 619 20.38 -32.07 11.08
CA GLN A 619 19.88 -31.53 9.82
C GLN A 619 20.98 -30.82 9.05
N ALA A 620 21.77 -29.96 9.71
CA ALA A 620 22.93 -29.30 9.09
C ALA A 620 23.93 -30.32 8.53
N TRP A 621 24.32 -31.32 9.33
CA TRP A 621 25.26 -32.38 8.91
C TRP A 621 24.80 -33.15 7.68
N ARG A 622 23.51 -33.44 7.56
CA ARG A 622 22.95 -34.13 6.38
C ARG A 622 23.02 -33.27 5.12
N LEU A 623 22.71 -31.98 5.24
CA LEU A 623 22.70 -31.04 4.10
C LEU A 623 24.11 -30.75 3.56
N ILE A 624 25.14 -30.88 4.39
CA ILE A 624 26.55 -30.68 3.99
C ILE A 624 27.22 -31.98 3.51
N GLN A 625 26.52 -33.13 3.50
CA GLN A 625 27.08 -34.35 2.93
C GLN A 625 27.36 -34.17 1.43
N ASN A 626 28.41 -34.84 0.95
CA ASN A 626 29.00 -34.67 -0.39
C ASN A 626 28.03 -34.85 -1.57
N ASN A 627 26.87 -35.47 -1.35
CA ASN A 627 25.86 -35.71 -2.39
C ASN A 627 24.87 -34.55 -2.58
N ILE A 628 24.64 -33.70 -1.57
CA ILE A 628 23.66 -32.59 -1.65
C ILE A 628 24.35 -31.26 -1.96
N LEU A 629 25.51 -31.03 -1.32
CA LEU A 629 26.35 -29.84 -1.51
C LEU A 629 25.54 -28.53 -1.39
N VAL A 630 24.84 -28.34 -0.27
CA VAL A 630 24.17 -27.06 0.01
C VAL A 630 25.21 -25.95 0.16
N ASN A 631 24.99 -24.81 -0.49
CA ASN A 631 25.93 -23.69 -0.51
C ASN A 631 25.85 -22.82 0.75
N THR A 632 24.64 -22.65 1.29
CA THR A 632 24.37 -21.76 2.43
C THR A 632 23.39 -22.40 3.39
N LEU A 633 23.72 -22.40 4.68
CA LEU A 633 22.83 -22.79 5.78
C LEU A 633 22.36 -21.54 6.52
N ILE A 634 21.04 -21.38 6.69
CA ILE A 634 20.43 -20.22 7.33
C ILE A 634 20.01 -20.59 8.75
N ALA A 635 20.59 -19.94 9.77
CA ALA A 635 20.21 -20.13 11.17
C ALA A 635 19.29 -18.98 11.64
N GLY A 636 18.19 -19.34 12.31
CA GLY A 636 17.21 -18.38 12.85
C GLY A 636 15.96 -18.18 11.98
N HIS A 637 14.86 -17.76 12.60
CA HIS A 637 13.59 -17.49 11.91
C HIS A 637 13.56 -16.06 11.37
N GLY A 638 13.02 -15.85 10.17
CA GLY A 638 12.80 -14.51 9.63
C GLY A 638 11.75 -13.77 10.45
N GLY A 639 12.18 -12.89 11.35
CA GLY A 639 11.32 -12.04 12.18
C GLY A 639 10.88 -10.79 11.42
N GLY A 640 9.76 -10.86 10.71
CA GLY A 640 8.95 -9.69 10.37
C GLY A 640 7.90 -9.42 11.44
N GLU A 641 7.35 -8.20 11.52
CA GLU A 641 6.39 -7.73 12.54
C GLU A 641 5.09 -8.56 12.71
N ASN A 642 4.88 -9.61 11.92
CA ASN A 642 3.80 -10.58 12.09
C ASN A 642 4.24 -11.89 12.79
N CYS A 643 5.50 -12.02 13.23
CA CYS A 643 5.96 -13.17 14.02
C CYS A 643 5.55 -13.02 15.49
N THR A 644 4.50 -13.73 15.89
CA THR A 644 4.06 -13.87 17.29
C THR A 644 4.85 -14.93 18.08
N SER A 645 6.04 -15.33 17.61
CA SER A 645 6.93 -16.24 18.34
C SER A 645 7.88 -15.46 19.26
N LEU A 646 7.37 -15.16 20.47
CA LEU A 646 8.08 -15.27 21.76
C LEU A 646 9.47 -14.61 21.93
N LEU A 647 9.46 -13.44 22.59
CA LEU A 647 10.39 -12.94 23.63
C LEU A 647 11.90 -12.79 23.38
N GLY A 648 12.42 -13.01 22.18
CA GLY A 648 13.79 -12.62 21.84
C GLY A 648 13.87 -12.26 20.38
N GLY A 649 13.98 -10.96 20.06
CA GLY A 649 14.19 -10.47 18.71
C GLY A 649 15.54 -10.92 18.14
N GLY A 650 15.65 -12.20 17.80
CA GLY A 650 16.80 -12.75 17.10
C GLY A 650 16.71 -12.39 15.63
N ALA A 651 17.60 -11.51 15.18
CA ALA A 651 17.92 -11.41 13.76
C ALA A 651 18.36 -12.80 13.26
N ALA A 652 17.87 -13.21 12.09
CA ALA A 652 18.36 -14.41 11.44
C ALA A 652 19.83 -14.17 11.05
N ASN A 653 20.75 -14.94 11.63
CA ASN A 653 22.14 -14.97 11.19
C ASN A 653 22.21 -16.04 10.09
N SER A 654 22.18 -15.64 8.82
CA SER A 654 22.62 -16.55 7.76
C SER A 654 24.08 -16.90 8.03
N LEU A 655 24.37 -18.18 8.18
CA LEU A 655 25.75 -18.67 8.16
C LEU A 655 26.13 -18.81 6.68
N GLU A 656 26.12 -17.68 5.98
CA GLU A 656 26.98 -17.57 4.81
C GLU A 656 28.39 -17.68 5.35
N LEU A 657 29.21 -18.54 4.78
CA LEU A 657 30.65 -18.53 5.00
C LEU A 657 31.22 -17.22 4.44
N ALA A 658 30.92 -16.13 5.12
CA ALA A 658 31.59 -14.86 5.02
C ALA A 658 32.79 -14.99 5.93
N TYR A 659 33.96 -15.11 5.30
CA TYR A 659 35.29 -15.24 5.89
C TYR A 659 35.75 -16.67 6.15
#